data_AF-F0Y5R6-F1
#
_entry.id   AF-F0Y5R6-F1
#
_cell.length_a   1.000
_cell.length_b   1.000
_cell.length_c   1.000
_cell.angle_alpha   90.00
_cell.angle_beta   90.00
_cell.angle_gamma   90.00
#
_symmetry.space_group_name_H-M   'P 1'
#
loop_
_entity.id
_entity.type
_entity.pdbx_description
1 polymer ?
#
loop_
_entity_poly.entity_id
_entity_poly.type
_entity_poly.pdbx_seq_one_letter_code
_entity_poly.pdbx_strand_id
1 'polypeptide(L)'
;MDTDAKDKAESAKSAFVFAEGPGAFLEKLATLSRPARVRRLLLVAKHSADAPQALAFAAAAVDEAKRGLDTAGYRDAVAAHDGLGPASKLGVDAPWLEASDARARETQERLEGELASKRSSLNKDAIWAAYRGLGDFFVERGENAHALKCFVRMRDYSTSSQRTVETCGRVAAAAVDLKNWAHVANYCAKADHALDALGPSARADGGARDLALRLQACGAVAAVASKSYATAARAFVELAKAAGGDRDGAPEAGAAAPGRDAVPPGDFAACAALLALASLPRDELKRSCVEDVAFKNAVASLPRVKALLSDALSGSYAAALRELAAIVDELSFDPALRPHAAHLGALARDKCLADYCKPYGAVCLRRMAGAFDMSLEDVESAVAKLVVAKKIHARVDSQRKTLIAVDRDARAASLGTVLDHGRAYVGEVKALALRMSCLEHDLVVRARGGALGAPGLATSRFDDRALPPSAWAGGGGGDPRRGLRGDSRKFANRRYDAFDHPAQAIYGRDDDDDDEALEANCTMADDKDDDEEMTLNEAPDEEEEAGGAAAEPSAAAKKKKKKKKKKKAAEDGGDDGDAEDAAAAPADEPDGDDDADADAGDGDAAAKKKKKKKKKKAAPKTGSKLPLSRKLGGFTDSYVRYGQTEPPTIPVSKLFERFPVGEIQDYQGANAYRTTSEEKRAQERMQDDLWNKVRHASEVHRQVRRYAQSFVKPGLSLTEMCEKLENKNRELVEERGLTAGIGFPTGCSINHIAAHFTPNAGDTTVIQQGDVMSIDFGTQIDGRIIDCAWTVTFDEKYDNLLEAVKQATETGIREAGVDVRLCDIGEAIEEVMESYELELDGKTLPVKCVRNLNGHSMGPYQIHAGKSVPIVKGGDATRMEEGEFYAIETFGSTGRGHVVEDLECSHYMKNFHAPHVPLRMPRAKKLLSHINKTFGTLAFCRRWLERDDGGSTAVNGASGAKQEKYLGALKNLCDVGIIQPYPPLCDIKGSYVAQYEHTVLLRPTCKEVVSRGDDF
;
A
#
# COMPACT_ATOMS: atom_id res chain seq x y z
N MET A 1 -5.63 24.91 19.15
CA MET A 1 -5.49 24.18 20.43
C MET A 1 -4.39 23.13 20.40
N ASP A 2 -4.20 22.35 19.33
CA ASP A 2 -3.13 21.31 19.28
C ASP A 2 -1.71 21.82 18.94
N THR A 3 -1.57 23.10 18.58
CA THR A 3 -0.29 23.76 18.32
C THR A 3 0.40 24.23 19.60
N ASP A 4 -0.33 24.90 20.49
CA ASP A 4 0.21 25.51 21.72
C ASP A 4 0.69 24.48 22.76
N ALA A 5 0.30 23.21 22.60
CA ALA A 5 0.72 22.11 23.46
C ALA A 5 2.11 21.54 23.10
N LYS A 6 2.57 21.69 21.85
CA LYS A 6 3.90 21.22 21.42
C LYS A 6 5.01 22.06 22.04
N ASP A 7 4.93 23.38 21.90
CA ASP A 7 5.98 24.29 22.34
C ASP A 7 6.11 24.33 23.88
N LYS A 8 4.99 24.12 24.60
CA LYS A 8 5.00 23.97 26.07
C LYS A 8 5.63 22.68 26.56
N ALA A 9 5.60 21.59 25.78
CA ALA A 9 6.21 20.31 26.17
C ALA A 9 7.73 20.29 25.96
N GLU A 10 8.25 20.98 24.94
CA GLU A 10 9.70 21.07 24.71
C GLU A 10 10.41 22.00 25.72
N SER A 11 9.71 22.97 26.30
CA SER A 11 10.26 23.94 27.26
C SER A 11 10.32 23.48 28.72
N ALA A 12 9.73 22.33 29.08
CA ALA A 12 9.67 21.88 30.47
C ALA A 12 11.01 21.27 30.93
N LYS A 13 11.67 21.91 31.91
CA LYS A 13 12.78 21.30 32.65
C LYS A 13 12.25 20.11 33.45
N SER A 14 12.95 18.98 33.41
CA SER A 14 12.61 17.84 34.25
C SER A 14 13.10 18.07 35.67
N ALA A 15 12.25 17.77 36.66
CA ALA A 15 12.64 17.71 38.06
C ALA A 15 13.48 16.45 38.39
N PHE A 16 13.66 15.55 37.43
CA PHE A 16 14.50 14.37 37.57
C PHE A 16 15.97 14.76 37.70
N VAL A 17 16.57 14.38 38.82
CA VAL A 17 18.01 14.46 39.07
C VAL A 17 18.58 13.08 38.82
N PHE A 18 19.56 12.96 37.92
CA PHE A 18 20.30 11.71 37.74
C PHE A 18 21.01 11.35 39.05
N ALA A 19 20.78 10.15 39.57
CA ALA A 19 21.49 9.64 40.75
C ALA A 19 22.97 9.33 40.47
N GLU A 20 23.33 9.22 39.19
CA GLU A 20 24.67 8.92 38.70
C GLU A 20 25.36 10.18 38.14
N GLY A 21 26.66 10.31 38.40
CA GLY A 21 27.45 11.40 37.84
C GLY A 21 27.76 11.21 36.34
N PRO A 22 28.24 12.26 35.63
CA PRO A 22 28.48 12.22 34.20
C PRO A 22 29.42 11.09 33.71
N GLY A 23 30.35 10.63 34.56
CA GLY A 23 31.24 9.51 34.26
C GLY A 23 30.51 8.17 34.10
N ALA A 24 29.69 7.78 35.08
CA ALA A 24 28.89 6.55 35.01
C ALA A 24 27.85 6.60 33.88
N PHE A 25 27.28 7.78 33.61
CA PHE A 25 26.43 7.99 32.45
C PHE A 25 27.21 7.79 31.13
N LEU A 26 28.44 8.30 31.02
CA LEU A 26 29.31 8.05 29.85
C LEU A 26 29.65 6.56 29.67
N GLU A 27 29.82 5.79 30.75
CA GLU A 27 30.03 4.34 30.69
C GLU A 27 28.79 3.62 30.14
N LYS A 28 27.57 3.97 30.57
CA LYS A 28 26.32 3.47 29.97
C LYS A 28 26.22 3.77 28.47
N LEU A 29 26.74 4.93 28.04
CA LEU A 29 26.76 5.36 26.65
C LEU A 29 27.97 4.83 25.84
N ALA A 30 28.80 3.95 26.38
CA ALA A 30 30.07 3.54 25.76
C ALA A 30 29.93 2.91 24.36
N THR A 31 28.79 2.27 24.04
CA THR A 31 28.55 1.63 22.73
C THR A 31 28.18 2.62 21.60
N LEU A 32 27.95 3.89 21.94
CA LEU A 32 27.56 4.96 21.01
C LEU A 32 28.78 5.68 20.41
N SER A 33 28.60 6.32 19.25
CA SER A 33 29.62 7.19 18.67
C SER A 33 29.85 8.44 19.53
N ARG A 34 31.06 9.02 19.51
CA ARG A 34 31.38 10.21 20.33
C ARG A 34 30.37 11.36 20.13
N PRO A 35 29.97 11.75 18.90
CA PRO A 35 28.94 12.77 18.72
C PRO A 35 27.57 12.36 19.28
N ALA A 36 27.19 11.09 19.24
CA ALA A 36 25.96 10.60 19.87
C ALA A 36 26.02 10.64 21.41
N ARG A 37 27.22 10.46 22.01
CA ARG A 37 27.45 10.69 23.45
C ARG A 37 27.32 12.17 23.79
N VAL A 38 28.00 13.05 23.06
CA VAL A 38 27.92 14.52 23.24
C VAL A 38 26.46 14.99 23.13
N ARG A 39 25.72 14.57 22.10
CA ARG A 39 24.29 14.92 21.94
C ARG A 39 23.43 14.50 23.14
N ARG A 40 23.67 13.33 23.73
CA ARG A 40 22.94 12.85 24.93
C ARG A 40 23.35 13.61 26.20
N LEU A 41 24.64 13.87 26.41
CA LEU A 41 25.12 14.71 27.52
C LEU A 41 24.52 16.13 27.46
N LEU A 42 24.48 16.73 26.27
CA LEU A 42 23.84 18.05 26.07
C LEU A 42 22.32 18.00 26.24
N LEU A 43 21.67 16.88 25.95
CA LEU A 43 20.24 16.71 26.20
C LEU A 43 19.93 16.68 27.70
N VAL A 44 20.77 16.01 28.51
CA VAL A 44 20.70 16.04 29.99
C VAL A 44 20.98 17.46 30.51
N ALA A 45 22.08 18.09 30.07
CA ALA A 45 22.47 19.43 30.53
C ALA A 45 21.39 20.50 30.25
N LYS A 46 20.72 20.44 29.09
CA LYS A 46 19.65 21.39 28.73
C LYS A 46 18.35 21.21 29.53
N HIS A 47 18.08 20.02 30.06
CA HIS A 47 16.78 19.67 30.64
C HIS A 47 16.79 19.32 32.13
N SER A 48 17.95 19.13 32.76
CA SER A 48 18.04 19.03 34.22
C SER A 48 17.63 20.35 34.88
N ALA A 49 16.80 20.26 35.93
CA ALA A 49 16.46 21.40 36.77
C ALA A 49 17.58 21.78 37.75
N ASP A 50 18.47 20.84 38.08
CA ASP A 50 19.58 21.07 39.01
C ASP A 50 20.78 21.72 38.29
N ALA A 51 21.12 22.95 38.67
CA ALA A 51 22.15 23.73 37.99
C ALA A 51 23.59 23.15 38.13
N PRO A 52 24.03 22.67 39.32
CA PRO A 52 25.30 21.95 39.45
C PRO A 52 25.39 20.71 38.56
N GLN A 53 24.34 19.88 38.52
CA GLN A 53 24.28 18.72 37.63
C GLN A 53 24.32 19.14 36.15
N ALA A 54 23.48 20.09 35.75
CA ALA A 54 23.45 20.61 34.38
C ALA A 54 24.83 21.10 33.91
N LEU A 55 25.54 21.84 34.77
CA LEU A 55 26.90 22.33 34.50
C LEU A 55 27.92 21.18 34.39
N ALA A 56 27.85 20.18 35.28
CA ALA A 56 28.74 19.02 35.24
C ALA A 56 28.54 18.17 33.96
N PHE A 57 27.29 17.98 33.52
CA PHE A 57 26.99 17.30 32.25
C PHE A 57 27.42 18.13 31.02
N ALA A 58 27.30 19.46 31.07
CA ALA A 58 27.80 20.33 30.00
C ALA A 58 29.33 20.32 29.91
N ALA A 59 30.04 20.37 31.04
CA ALA A 59 31.49 20.25 31.09
C ALA A 59 31.98 18.90 30.54
N ALA A 60 31.33 17.80 30.95
CA ALA A 60 31.62 16.46 30.41
C ALA A 60 31.37 16.37 28.89
N ALA A 61 30.36 17.07 28.36
CA ALA A 61 30.11 17.15 26.92
C ALA A 61 31.23 17.90 26.18
N VAL A 62 31.77 18.97 26.77
CA VAL A 62 32.91 19.71 26.21
C VAL A 62 34.17 18.85 26.19
N ASP A 63 34.50 18.18 27.30
CA ASP A 63 35.66 17.28 27.39
C ASP A 63 35.57 16.12 26.39
N GLU A 64 34.38 15.52 26.25
CA GLU A 64 34.15 14.43 25.31
C GLU A 64 34.20 14.90 23.85
N ALA A 65 33.75 16.11 23.54
CA ALA A 65 33.91 16.72 22.23
C ALA A 65 35.38 17.05 21.91
N LYS A 66 36.16 17.55 22.89
CA LYS A 66 37.60 17.83 22.72
C LYS A 66 38.46 16.58 22.46
N ARG A 67 37.96 15.38 22.79
CA ARG A 67 38.58 14.08 22.45
C ARG A 67 38.28 13.60 21.02
N GLY A 68 37.42 14.28 20.27
CA GLY A 68 36.99 13.92 18.92
C GLY A 68 37.39 14.94 17.84
N LEU A 69 36.72 14.84 16.69
CA LEU A 69 36.84 15.75 15.53
C LEU A 69 35.54 16.54 15.26
N ASP A 70 34.56 16.43 16.16
CA ASP A 70 33.27 17.12 16.08
C ASP A 70 33.38 18.57 16.58
N THR A 71 33.91 19.44 15.72
CA THR A 71 34.05 20.87 15.99
C THR A 71 32.72 21.61 16.07
N ALA A 72 31.63 21.05 15.53
CA ALA A 72 30.27 21.61 15.64
C ALA A 72 29.68 21.29 17.03
N GLY A 73 29.68 20.01 17.42
CA GLY A 73 29.27 19.54 18.74
C GLY A 73 30.07 20.16 19.88
N TYR A 74 31.36 20.44 19.66
CA TYR A 74 32.17 21.23 20.61
C TYR A 74 31.63 22.65 20.81
N ARG A 75 31.29 23.38 19.74
CA ARG A 75 30.71 24.73 19.83
C ARG A 75 29.36 24.71 20.55
N ASP A 76 28.50 23.74 20.22
CA ASP A 76 27.22 23.53 20.89
C ASP A 76 27.39 23.20 22.38
N ALA A 77 28.43 22.45 22.75
CA ALA A 77 28.72 22.10 24.13
C ALA A 77 29.25 23.28 24.95
N VAL A 78 30.15 24.07 24.39
CA VAL A 78 30.62 25.32 25.02
C VAL A 78 29.48 26.32 25.17
N ALA A 79 28.63 26.47 24.14
CA ALA A 79 27.45 27.35 24.22
C ALA A 79 26.44 26.90 25.29
N ALA A 80 26.23 25.58 25.46
CA ALA A 80 25.39 25.04 26.52
C ALA A 80 26.00 25.27 27.91
N HIS A 81 27.31 25.04 28.09
CA HIS A 81 28.03 25.31 29.33
C HIS A 81 27.98 26.79 29.73
N ASP A 82 28.34 27.69 28.80
CA ASP A 82 28.43 29.13 29.05
C ASP A 82 27.05 29.79 29.20
N GLY A 83 25.98 29.12 28.78
CA GLY A 83 24.59 29.51 29.04
C GLY A 83 24.05 29.09 30.41
N LEU A 84 24.74 28.21 31.15
CA LEU A 84 24.26 27.63 32.42
C LEU A 84 24.86 28.29 33.69
N GLY A 85 25.87 29.16 33.58
CA GLY A 85 26.49 29.78 34.76
C GLY A 85 27.23 31.11 34.52
N PRO A 86 27.22 32.04 35.50
CA PRO A 86 27.89 33.35 35.37
C PRO A 86 29.37 33.38 35.82
N ALA A 87 29.90 32.29 36.42
CA ALA A 87 31.16 32.33 37.17
C ALA A 87 32.44 32.15 36.33
N SER A 88 32.38 31.40 35.23
CA SER A 88 33.48 31.30 34.26
C SER A 88 32.94 30.82 32.91
N LYS A 89 32.84 31.71 31.94
CA LYS A 89 32.67 31.31 30.54
C LYS A 89 33.93 30.53 30.14
N LEU A 90 33.76 29.30 29.70
CA LEU A 90 34.86 28.47 29.22
C LEU A 90 35.49 29.09 27.96
N GLY A 91 34.64 29.72 27.14
CA GLY A 91 35.04 30.30 25.87
C GLY A 91 35.31 29.25 24.81
N VAL A 92 35.24 29.66 23.56
CA VAL A 92 35.55 28.81 22.42
C VAL A 92 37.08 28.78 22.24
N ASP A 93 37.66 27.59 22.35
CA ASP A 93 39.08 27.32 22.13
C ASP A 93 39.39 27.38 20.62
N ALA A 94 39.57 28.60 20.11
CA ALA A 94 39.84 28.87 18.70
C ALA A 94 41.11 28.16 18.18
N PRO A 95 42.25 28.12 18.91
CA PRO A 95 43.42 27.35 18.48
C PRO A 95 43.15 25.85 18.36
N TRP A 96 42.40 25.24 19.29
CA TRP A 96 42.01 23.83 19.17
C TRP A 96 41.04 23.60 17.99
N LEU A 97 40.10 24.51 17.76
CA LEU A 97 39.18 24.44 16.62
C LEU A 97 39.94 24.46 15.28
N GLU A 98 40.78 25.46 15.06
CA GLU A 98 41.54 25.61 13.81
C GLU A 98 42.46 24.40 13.57
N ALA A 99 43.16 23.93 14.61
CA ALA A 99 44.00 22.74 14.52
C ALA A 99 43.18 21.47 14.25
N SER A 100 41.96 21.35 14.79
CA SER A 100 41.08 20.20 14.56
C SER A 100 40.45 20.20 13.18
N ASP A 101 39.96 21.35 12.70
CA ASP A 101 39.44 21.51 11.34
C ASP A 101 40.54 21.39 10.27
N ALA A 102 41.81 21.71 10.60
CA ALA A 102 42.97 21.42 9.75
C ALA A 102 43.24 19.90 9.65
N ARG A 103 43.40 19.22 10.79
CA ARG A 103 43.59 17.74 10.83
C ARG A 103 42.45 16.99 10.16
N ALA A 104 41.21 17.47 10.32
CA ALA A 104 40.04 16.86 9.71
C ALA A 104 40.06 17.00 8.17
N ARG A 105 40.43 18.17 7.63
CA ARG A 105 40.61 18.36 6.17
C ARG A 105 41.70 17.46 5.60
N GLU A 106 42.87 17.42 6.22
CA GLU A 106 43.96 16.52 5.80
C GLU A 106 43.52 15.04 5.81
N THR A 107 42.79 14.64 6.86
CA THR A 107 42.24 13.27 6.97
C THR A 107 41.20 12.98 5.88
N GLN A 108 40.32 13.93 5.57
CA GLN A 108 39.32 13.80 4.51
C GLN A 108 39.98 13.70 3.13
N GLU A 109 40.90 14.61 2.81
CA GLU A 109 41.63 14.62 1.53
C GLU A 109 42.40 13.31 1.31
N ARG A 110 43.04 12.78 2.37
CA ARG A 110 43.70 11.47 2.33
C ARG A 110 42.71 10.33 2.06
N LEU A 111 41.58 10.28 2.77
CA LEU A 111 40.57 9.22 2.59
C LEU A 111 39.86 9.30 1.23
N GLU A 112 39.63 10.50 0.70
CA GLU A 112 39.09 10.71 -0.65
C GLU A 112 40.10 10.31 -1.74
N GLY A 113 41.38 10.62 -1.54
CA GLY A 113 42.48 10.16 -2.41
C GLY A 113 42.66 8.64 -2.39
N GLU A 114 42.59 8.01 -1.23
CA GLU A 114 42.56 6.55 -1.07
C GLU A 114 41.36 5.94 -1.80
N LEU A 115 40.15 6.50 -1.65
CA LEU A 115 38.95 6.04 -2.35
C LEU A 115 39.09 6.18 -3.88
N ALA A 116 39.66 7.28 -4.37
CA ALA A 116 39.93 7.48 -5.80
C ALA A 116 40.92 6.42 -6.34
N SER A 117 42.00 6.15 -5.60
CA SER A 117 42.97 5.10 -5.92
C SER A 117 42.36 3.68 -5.88
N LYS A 118 41.51 3.36 -4.89
CA LYS A 118 40.84 2.06 -4.85
C LYS A 118 39.80 1.91 -5.97
N ARG A 119 39.12 2.99 -6.40
CA ARG A 119 38.22 2.95 -7.56
C ARG A 119 38.95 2.59 -8.86
N SER A 120 40.15 3.13 -9.11
CA SER A 120 40.92 2.76 -10.32
C SER A 120 41.44 1.32 -10.29
N SER A 121 41.60 0.72 -9.09
CA SER A 121 41.98 -0.70 -8.93
C SER A 121 40.85 -1.70 -9.25
N LEU A 122 39.61 -1.24 -9.47
CA LEU A 122 38.39 -2.03 -9.74
C LEU A 122 38.04 -3.10 -8.69
N ASN A 123 38.77 -3.21 -7.59
CA ASN A 123 38.51 -4.15 -6.51
C ASN A 123 37.34 -3.66 -5.65
N LYS A 124 36.16 -4.30 -5.80
CA LYS A 124 34.94 -3.96 -5.05
C LYS A 124 35.13 -3.98 -3.54
N ASP A 125 35.90 -4.92 -3.01
CA ASP A 125 36.14 -5.07 -1.57
C ASP A 125 36.97 -3.89 -1.02
N ALA A 126 37.99 -3.47 -1.77
CA ALA A 126 38.81 -2.31 -1.41
C ALA A 126 38.03 -0.99 -1.52
N ILE A 127 37.15 -0.87 -2.53
CA ILE A 127 36.26 0.29 -2.69
C ILE A 127 35.23 0.35 -1.55
N TRP A 128 34.61 -0.79 -1.21
CA TRP A 128 33.69 -0.91 -0.09
C TRP A 128 34.35 -0.51 1.24
N ALA A 129 35.57 -1.00 1.51
CA ALA A 129 36.32 -0.64 2.71
C ALA A 129 36.73 0.84 2.76
N ALA A 130 37.06 1.45 1.62
CA ALA A 130 37.36 2.88 1.53
C ALA A 130 36.11 3.75 1.78
N TYR A 131 34.95 3.39 1.22
CA TYR A 131 33.68 4.06 1.54
C TYR A 131 33.29 3.90 3.02
N ARG A 132 33.58 2.74 3.63
CA ARG A 132 33.40 2.53 5.07
C ARG A 132 34.24 3.52 5.87
N GLY A 133 35.55 3.59 5.63
CA GLY A 133 36.44 4.52 6.32
C GLY A 133 36.03 5.99 6.17
N LEU A 134 35.66 6.42 4.96
CA LEU A 134 35.20 7.78 4.69
C LEU A 134 33.85 8.08 5.37
N GLY A 135 32.90 7.15 5.34
CA GLY A 135 31.62 7.29 6.04
C GLY A 135 31.78 7.34 7.57
N ASP A 136 32.69 6.53 8.12
CA ASP A 136 33.00 6.47 9.55
C ASP A 136 33.63 7.78 10.03
N PHE A 137 34.55 8.37 9.26
CA PHE A 137 35.10 9.70 9.50
C PHE A 137 34.00 10.78 9.56
N PHE A 138 33.04 10.78 8.63
CA PHE A 138 31.91 11.71 8.68
C PHE A 138 31.01 11.49 9.90
N VAL A 139 30.85 10.25 10.39
CA VAL A 139 30.15 9.99 11.67
C VAL A 139 30.94 10.55 12.86
N GLU A 140 32.28 10.43 12.89
CA GLU A 140 33.10 11.01 13.96
C GLU A 140 33.10 12.55 13.96
N ARG A 141 32.89 13.18 12.79
CA ARG A 141 32.65 14.63 12.65
C ARG A 141 31.23 15.09 13.00
N GLY A 142 30.29 14.17 13.24
CA GLY A 142 28.86 14.49 13.41
C GLY A 142 28.10 14.79 12.10
N GLU A 143 28.76 14.68 10.94
CA GLU A 143 28.22 14.99 9.61
C GLU A 143 27.40 13.84 9.02
N ASN A 144 26.33 13.46 9.71
CA ASN A 144 25.50 12.30 9.38
C ASN A 144 24.90 12.33 7.95
N ALA A 145 24.68 13.52 7.38
CA ALA A 145 24.23 13.67 6.00
C ALA A 145 25.28 13.27 4.95
N HIS A 146 26.58 13.47 5.24
CA HIS A 146 27.68 13.01 4.39
C HIS A 146 27.97 11.53 4.63
N ALA A 147 27.96 11.08 5.88
CA ALA A 147 28.05 9.67 6.23
C ALA A 147 26.98 8.82 5.51
N LEU A 148 25.71 9.26 5.52
CA LEU A 148 24.61 8.56 4.83
C LEU A 148 24.88 8.43 3.32
N LYS A 149 25.36 9.49 2.65
CA LYS A 149 25.72 9.44 1.22
C LYS A 149 26.82 8.41 0.95
N CYS A 150 27.84 8.35 1.81
CA CYS A 150 28.92 7.37 1.73
C CYS A 150 28.42 5.93 1.93
N PHE A 151 27.62 5.67 2.97
CA PHE A 151 27.09 4.32 3.24
C PHE A 151 26.07 3.84 2.19
N VAL A 152 25.26 4.75 1.61
CA VAL A 152 24.36 4.39 0.51
C VAL A 152 25.15 3.99 -0.75
N ARG A 153 26.25 4.70 -1.08
CA ARG A 153 27.12 4.30 -2.20
C ARG A 153 27.94 3.04 -1.90
N MET A 154 28.33 2.83 -0.64
CA MET A 154 29.05 1.63 -0.20
C MET A 154 28.31 0.33 -0.58
N ARG A 155 26.97 0.36 -0.54
CA ARG A 155 26.09 -0.77 -0.90
C ARG A 155 26.33 -1.30 -2.30
N ASP A 156 26.63 -0.44 -3.27
CA ASP A 156 26.78 -0.85 -4.67
C ASP A 156 28.05 -1.71 -4.88
N TYR A 157 28.89 -1.82 -3.85
CA TYR A 157 30.11 -2.62 -3.78
C TYR A 157 30.03 -3.74 -2.72
N SER A 158 28.89 -3.97 -2.05
CA SER A 158 28.74 -5.08 -1.10
C SER A 158 28.55 -6.41 -1.84
N THR A 159 29.59 -7.25 -1.81
CA THR A 159 29.69 -8.53 -2.53
C THR A 159 29.20 -9.76 -1.75
N SER A 160 29.06 -9.66 -0.43
CA SER A 160 28.64 -10.74 0.48
C SER A 160 27.42 -10.30 1.28
N SER A 161 26.49 -11.23 1.56
CA SER A 161 25.32 -10.99 2.41
C SER A 161 25.69 -10.36 3.75
N GLN A 162 26.78 -10.79 4.39
CA GLN A 162 27.28 -10.22 5.65
C GLN A 162 27.63 -8.72 5.49
N ARG A 163 28.28 -8.33 4.38
CA ARG A 163 28.57 -6.93 4.07
C ARG A 163 27.34 -6.14 3.64
N THR A 164 26.35 -6.78 3.02
CA THR A 164 25.06 -6.16 2.71
C THR A 164 24.36 -5.76 4.00
N VAL A 165 24.24 -6.68 4.97
CA VAL A 165 23.71 -6.37 6.31
C VAL A 165 24.58 -5.29 6.99
N GLU A 166 25.92 -5.38 6.90
CA GLU A 166 26.84 -4.41 7.54
C GLU A 166 26.61 -2.99 7.01
N THR A 167 26.38 -2.90 5.70
CA THR A 167 26.07 -1.66 5.00
C THR A 167 24.69 -1.14 5.39
N CYS A 168 23.66 -1.98 5.36
CA CYS A 168 22.30 -1.60 5.71
C CYS A 168 22.18 -1.14 7.17
N GLY A 169 22.88 -1.78 8.12
CA GLY A 169 22.95 -1.33 9.51
C GLY A 169 23.58 0.07 9.66
N ARG A 170 24.64 0.37 8.89
CA ARG A 170 25.28 1.70 8.87
C ARG A 170 24.38 2.77 8.25
N VAL A 171 23.69 2.43 7.16
CA VAL A 171 22.69 3.31 6.53
C VAL A 171 21.51 3.57 7.48
N ALA A 172 21.00 2.54 8.17
CA ALA A 172 19.92 2.66 9.13
C ALA A 172 20.31 3.55 10.32
N ALA A 173 21.48 3.34 10.94
CA ALA A 173 21.96 4.17 12.04
C ALA A 173 22.11 5.65 11.64
N ALA A 174 22.73 5.94 10.49
CA ALA A 174 22.84 7.31 9.98
C ALA A 174 21.47 7.93 9.62
N ALA A 175 20.50 7.13 9.17
CA ALA A 175 19.14 7.57 8.88
C ALA A 175 18.31 7.85 10.15
N VAL A 176 18.52 7.10 11.24
CA VAL A 176 17.91 7.36 12.56
C VAL A 176 18.35 8.74 13.08
N ASP A 177 19.66 9.02 13.03
CA ASP A 177 20.21 10.32 13.45
C ASP A 177 19.65 11.50 12.64
N LEU A 178 19.32 11.28 11.36
CA LEU A 178 18.66 12.26 10.48
C LEU A 178 17.13 12.26 10.56
N LYS A 179 16.54 11.45 11.45
CA LYS A 179 15.07 11.23 11.59
C LYS A 179 14.37 10.82 10.28
N ASN A 180 15.09 10.15 9.36
CA ASN A 180 14.54 9.67 8.09
C ASN A 180 14.03 8.23 8.24
N TRP A 181 12.85 8.09 8.86
CA TRP A 181 12.24 6.80 9.21
C TRP A 181 11.91 5.93 8.00
N ALA A 182 11.58 6.54 6.86
CA ALA A 182 11.34 5.82 5.61
C ALA A 182 12.60 5.09 5.11
N HIS A 183 13.78 5.73 5.20
CA HIS A 183 15.04 5.04 4.93
C HIS A 183 15.29 3.93 5.96
N VAL A 184 15.07 4.17 7.25
CA VAL A 184 15.29 3.13 8.28
C VAL A 184 14.46 1.88 7.98
N ALA A 185 13.15 2.01 7.74
CA ALA A 185 12.28 0.89 7.40
C ALA A 185 12.75 0.16 6.13
N ASN A 186 13.04 0.90 5.06
CA ASN A 186 13.49 0.34 3.77
C ASN A 186 14.82 -0.43 3.87
N TYR A 187 15.75 0.02 4.72
CA TYR A 187 17.04 -0.64 4.90
C TYR A 187 17.02 -1.75 5.96
N CYS A 188 16.08 -1.72 6.92
CA CYS A 188 15.82 -2.87 7.80
C CYS A 188 15.29 -4.06 6.99
N ALA A 189 14.19 -3.89 6.24
CA ALA A 189 13.62 -4.97 5.42
C ALA A 189 14.61 -5.58 4.41
N LYS A 190 15.51 -4.76 3.84
CA LYS A 190 16.57 -5.23 2.94
C LYS A 190 17.67 -6.01 3.65
N ALA A 191 17.97 -5.66 4.89
CA ALA A 191 18.92 -6.39 5.72
C ALA A 191 18.31 -7.69 6.27
N ASP A 192 17.02 -7.72 6.62
CA ASP A 192 16.31 -8.95 7.03
C ASP A 192 16.37 -10.00 5.90
N HIS A 193 16.06 -9.61 4.66
CA HIS A 193 16.22 -10.49 3.49
C HIS A 193 17.69 -10.93 3.26
N ALA A 194 18.68 -10.08 3.57
CA ALA A 194 20.10 -10.45 3.49
C ALA A 194 20.55 -11.37 4.65
N LEU A 195 19.93 -11.25 5.83
CA LEU A 195 20.09 -12.15 6.97
C LEU A 195 19.44 -13.50 6.68
N ASP A 196 18.29 -13.56 5.98
CA ASP A 196 17.65 -14.80 5.51
C ASP A 196 18.49 -15.56 4.47
N ALA A 197 19.31 -14.84 3.69
CA ALA A 197 20.29 -15.45 2.80
C ALA A 197 21.54 -16.01 3.53
N LEU A 198 21.71 -15.77 4.84
CA LEU A 198 22.78 -16.37 5.65
C LEU A 198 22.30 -17.68 6.26
N GLY A 199 23.02 -18.78 6.02
CA GLY A 199 22.70 -20.08 6.61
C GLY A 199 22.79 -20.08 8.15
N PRO A 200 22.16 -21.05 8.85
CA PRO A 200 22.05 -21.05 10.31
C PRO A 200 23.39 -20.91 11.05
N SER A 201 24.46 -21.56 10.55
CA SER A 201 25.80 -21.45 11.13
C SER A 201 26.44 -20.07 10.95
N ALA A 202 26.10 -19.33 9.89
CA ALA A 202 26.61 -17.98 9.65
C ALA A 202 25.79 -16.91 10.41
N ARG A 203 24.54 -17.22 10.77
CA ARG A 203 23.72 -16.42 11.70
C ARG A 203 24.19 -16.55 13.15
N ALA A 204 24.77 -17.69 13.51
CA ALA A 204 25.35 -17.94 14.83
C ALA A 204 26.72 -17.25 15.05
N ASP A 205 27.38 -16.79 13.98
CA ASP A 205 28.61 -16.00 14.09
C ASP A 205 28.34 -14.70 14.86
N GLY A 206 29.22 -14.40 15.82
CA GLY A 206 29.05 -13.29 16.77
C GLY A 206 28.94 -11.92 16.07
N GLY A 207 29.70 -11.73 14.98
CA GLY A 207 29.66 -10.49 14.20
C GLY A 207 28.36 -10.29 13.42
N ALA A 208 27.79 -11.36 12.84
CA ALA A 208 26.51 -11.30 12.14
C ALA A 208 25.34 -11.11 13.12
N ARG A 209 25.39 -11.77 14.27
CA ARG A 209 24.39 -11.64 15.34
C ARG A 209 24.36 -10.24 15.95
N ASP A 210 25.51 -9.67 16.31
CA ASP A 210 25.60 -8.31 16.86
C ASP A 210 25.00 -7.28 15.88
N LEU A 211 25.41 -7.36 14.63
CA LEU A 211 24.93 -6.51 13.54
C LEU A 211 23.41 -6.60 13.30
N ALA A 212 22.82 -7.80 13.39
CA ALA A 212 21.37 -7.98 13.33
C ALA A 212 20.64 -7.27 14.49
N LEU A 213 21.20 -7.32 15.70
CA LEU A 213 20.64 -6.59 16.86
C LEU A 213 20.70 -5.07 16.67
N ARG A 214 21.80 -4.52 16.11
CA ARG A 214 21.87 -3.08 15.80
C ARG A 214 20.81 -2.64 14.79
N LEU A 215 20.56 -3.46 13.78
CA LEU A 215 19.52 -3.23 12.79
C LEU A 215 18.12 -3.27 13.43
N GLN A 216 17.83 -4.30 14.22
CA GLN A 216 16.56 -4.45 14.94
C GLN A 216 16.31 -3.28 15.91
N ALA A 217 17.36 -2.74 16.55
CA ALA A 217 17.27 -1.52 17.37
C ALA A 217 16.90 -0.28 16.54
N CYS A 218 17.46 -0.12 15.34
CA CYS A 218 17.07 0.95 14.42
C CYS A 218 15.60 0.81 13.98
N GLY A 219 15.17 -0.40 13.64
CA GLY A 219 13.78 -0.72 13.28
C GLY A 219 12.79 -0.45 14.42
N ALA A 220 13.16 -0.84 15.66
CA ALA A 220 12.36 -0.58 16.86
C ALA A 220 12.19 0.93 17.11
N VAL A 221 13.25 1.73 16.95
CA VAL A 221 13.19 3.20 17.03
C VAL A 221 12.28 3.79 15.94
N ALA A 222 12.39 3.33 14.70
CA ALA A 222 11.50 3.78 13.62
C ALA A 222 10.03 3.42 13.86
N ALA A 223 9.75 2.28 14.50
CA ALA A 223 8.40 1.90 14.93
C ALA A 223 7.87 2.83 16.03
N VAL A 224 8.69 3.24 17.02
CA VAL A 224 8.30 4.26 18.02
C VAL A 224 7.98 5.59 17.35
N ALA A 225 8.86 6.09 16.48
CA ALA A 225 8.65 7.33 15.75
C ALA A 225 7.36 7.32 14.89
N SER A 226 7.04 6.16 14.32
CA SER A 226 5.81 5.91 13.54
C SER A 226 4.57 5.65 14.42
N LYS A 227 4.68 5.78 15.76
CA LYS A 227 3.64 5.50 16.77
C LYS A 227 3.13 4.05 16.78
N SER A 228 3.86 3.12 16.18
CA SER A 228 3.55 1.68 16.18
C SER A 228 4.10 1.00 17.43
N TYR A 229 3.56 1.41 18.60
CA TYR A 229 4.15 1.08 19.90
C TYR A 229 4.12 -0.42 20.23
N ALA A 230 3.13 -1.17 19.75
CA ALA A 230 3.05 -2.62 19.98
C ALA A 230 4.14 -3.39 19.20
N THR A 231 4.41 -3.00 17.95
CA THR A 231 5.51 -3.55 17.15
C THR A 231 6.86 -3.18 17.76
N ALA A 232 7.03 -1.93 18.21
CA ALA A 232 8.22 -1.50 18.93
C ALA A 232 8.44 -2.28 20.24
N ALA A 233 7.38 -2.51 21.02
CA ALA A 233 7.43 -3.29 22.27
C ALA A 233 8.00 -4.70 22.03
N ARG A 234 7.46 -5.42 21.04
CA ARG A 234 7.94 -6.76 20.67
C ARG A 234 9.41 -6.75 20.23
N ALA A 235 9.79 -5.78 19.40
CA ALA A 235 11.16 -5.65 18.93
C ALA A 235 12.14 -5.37 20.09
N PHE A 236 11.79 -4.50 21.04
CA PHE A 236 12.62 -4.23 22.23
C PHE A 236 12.66 -5.39 23.23
N VAL A 237 11.59 -6.17 23.37
CA VAL A 237 11.59 -7.39 24.20
C VAL A 237 12.63 -8.39 23.68
N GLU A 238 12.67 -8.66 22.38
CA GLU A 238 13.64 -9.58 21.79
C GLU A 238 15.08 -9.02 21.83
N LEU A 239 15.26 -7.71 21.65
CA LEU A 239 16.56 -7.04 21.85
C LEU A 239 17.09 -7.20 23.29
N ALA A 240 16.22 -7.02 24.29
CA ALA A 240 16.59 -7.19 25.70
C ALA A 240 16.99 -8.65 26.00
N LYS A 241 16.21 -9.65 25.53
CA LYS A 241 16.55 -11.07 25.65
C LYS A 241 17.91 -11.39 25.04
N ALA A 242 18.18 -10.86 23.85
CA ALA A 242 19.44 -11.11 23.14
C ALA A 242 20.65 -10.42 23.81
N ALA A 243 20.44 -9.31 24.52
CA ALA A 243 21.46 -8.62 25.30
C ALA A 243 21.78 -9.32 26.64
N GLY A 244 20.80 -9.97 27.27
CA GLY A 244 20.89 -10.58 28.61
C GLY A 244 21.28 -12.07 28.67
N GLY A 245 21.72 -12.67 27.56
CA GLY A 245 22.25 -14.05 27.55
C GLY A 245 23.74 -14.12 27.92
N ASP A 246 24.18 -15.26 28.44
CA ASP A 246 25.59 -15.48 28.84
C ASP A 246 26.56 -15.15 27.71
N ARG A 247 27.44 -14.18 27.98
CA ARG A 247 28.61 -13.86 27.17
C ARG A 247 29.85 -14.45 27.85
N ASP A 248 30.02 -15.77 27.74
CA ASP A 248 31.23 -16.48 28.21
C ASP A 248 32.52 -16.02 27.50
N GLY A 249 32.41 -15.19 26.46
CA GLY A 249 33.48 -14.31 26.01
C GLY A 249 33.15 -12.87 26.40
N ALA A 250 33.92 -12.30 27.33
CA ALA A 250 34.07 -10.85 27.38
C ALA A 250 34.52 -10.38 25.98
N PRO A 251 33.86 -9.40 25.35
CA PRO A 251 34.29 -8.94 24.03
C PRO A 251 35.71 -8.41 24.15
N GLU A 252 36.66 -9.00 23.39
CA GLU A 252 38.05 -8.55 23.42
C GLU A 252 38.10 -7.04 23.20
N ALA A 253 38.81 -6.34 24.10
CA ALA A 253 38.93 -4.89 24.13
C ALA A 253 39.67 -4.28 22.90
N GLY A 254 39.94 -5.09 21.86
CA GLY A 254 40.48 -4.68 20.57
C GLY A 254 39.62 -5.02 19.33
N ALA A 255 38.51 -5.76 19.48
CA ALA A 255 37.69 -6.23 18.34
C ALA A 255 36.26 -5.65 18.29
N ALA A 256 35.72 -5.19 19.42
CA ALA A 256 34.44 -4.48 19.45
C ALA A 256 34.61 -3.04 18.94
N ALA A 257 34.34 -2.80 17.65
CA ALA A 257 34.41 -1.47 17.07
C ALA A 257 33.45 -0.50 17.80
N PRO A 258 33.94 0.59 18.41
CA PRO A 258 33.12 1.52 19.17
C PRO A 258 32.14 2.26 18.26
N GLY A 259 30.91 2.49 18.74
CA GLY A 259 29.94 3.38 18.12
C GLY A 259 29.21 2.82 16.90
N ARG A 260 27.97 2.33 17.10
CA ARG A 260 26.92 2.45 16.06
C ARG A 260 25.46 2.15 16.43
N ASP A 261 25.13 2.04 17.72
CA ASP A 261 23.77 1.70 18.13
C ASP A 261 22.85 2.93 18.14
N ALA A 262 21.57 2.74 17.79
CA ALA A 262 20.57 3.79 17.87
C ALA A 262 20.19 4.14 19.33
N VAL A 263 20.13 3.11 20.18
CA VAL A 263 19.77 3.15 21.61
C VAL A 263 20.78 2.28 22.38
N PRO A 264 21.27 2.69 23.56
CA PRO A 264 22.16 1.85 24.38
C PRO A 264 21.55 0.50 24.74
N PRO A 265 22.31 -0.62 24.72
CA PRO A 265 21.77 -1.93 25.09
C PRO A 265 21.22 -2.02 26.52
N GLY A 266 21.73 -1.21 27.45
CA GLY A 266 21.20 -1.13 28.82
C GLY A 266 19.76 -0.63 28.90
N ASP A 267 19.33 0.20 27.92
CA ASP A 267 18.00 0.81 27.93
C ASP A 267 16.94 -0.11 27.30
N PHE A 268 17.34 -1.15 26.54
CA PHE A 268 16.42 -2.03 25.80
C PHE A 268 15.31 -2.62 26.69
N ALA A 269 15.65 -3.05 27.90
CA ALA A 269 14.71 -3.62 28.85
C ALA A 269 13.74 -2.57 29.43
N ALA A 270 14.21 -1.35 29.67
CA ALA A 270 13.36 -0.24 30.12
C ALA A 270 12.40 0.22 29.00
N CYS A 271 12.91 0.35 27.77
CA CYS A 271 12.13 0.61 26.56
C CYS A 271 11.05 -0.45 26.34
N ALA A 272 11.43 -1.73 26.42
CA ALA A 272 10.53 -2.86 26.32
C ALA A 272 9.40 -2.77 27.35
N ALA A 273 9.74 -2.57 28.63
CA ALA A 273 8.76 -2.50 29.70
C ALA A 273 7.78 -1.32 29.55
N LEU A 274 8.27 -0.11 29.22
CA LEU A 274 7.41 1.05 29.00
C LEU A 274 6.46 0.85 27.80
N LEU A 275 6.99 0.42 26.66
CA LEU A 275 6.21 0.19 25.45
C LEU A 275 5.22 -0.97 25.61
N ALA A 276 5.64 -2.08 26.23
CA ALA A 276 4.80 -3.24 26.48
C ALA A 276 3.67 -2.92 27.48
N LEU A 277 3.99 -2.19 28.56
CA LEU A 277 2.98 -1.72 29.50
C LEU A 277 2.00 -0.76 28.82
N ALA A 278 2.46 0.17 27.97
CA ALA A 278 1.59 1.12 27.27
C ALA A 278 0.70 0.50 26.18
N SER A 279 1.13 -0.58 25.51
CA SER A 279 0.50 -1.03 24.25
C SER A 279 0.09 -2.50 24.13
N LEU A 280 0.76 -3.44 24.81
CA LEU A 280 0.43 -4.88 24.68
C LEU A 280 -0.75 -5.28 25.59
N PRO A 281 -1.57 -6.28 25.24
CA PRO A 281 -2.60 -6.81 26.15
C PRO A 281 -1.95 -7.49 27.37
N ARG A 282 -2.69 -7.54 28.49
CA ARG A 282 -2.20 -8.01 29.79
C ARG A 282 -1.62 -9.43 29.76
N ASP A 283 -2.22 -10.32 28.96
CA ASP A 283 -1.77 -11.72 28.82
C ASP A 283 -0.53 -11.88 27.92
N GLU A 284 -0.32 -10.95 26.98
CA GLU A 284 0.92 -10.90 26.18
C GLU A 284 2.06 -10.32 27.01
N LEU A 285 1.82 -9.22 27.75
CA LEU A 285 2.75 -8.62 28.70
C LEU A 285 3.24 -9.64 29.75
N LYS A 286 2.32 -10.41 30.35
CA LYS A 286 2.66 -11.45 31.33
C LYS A 286 3.57 -12.52 30.74
N ARG A 287 3.20 -13.08 29.58
CA ARG A 287 3.98 -14.12 28.90
C ARG A 287 5.38 -13.62 28.48
N SER A 288 5.45 -12.47 27.80
CA SER A 288 6.68 -11.99 27.16
C SER A 288 7.68 -11.30 28.10
N CYS A 289 7.18 -10.62 29.14
CA CYS A 289 8.02 -9.78 30.01
C CYS A 289 8.13 -10.29 31.46
N VAL A 290 7.28 -11.23 31.91
CA VAL A 290 7.22 -11.67 33.32
C VAL A 290 7.26 -13.19 33.49
N GLU A 291 6.94 -13.99 32.47
CA GLU A 291 7.09 -15.45 32.50
C GLU A 291 8.35 -15.93 31.77
N ASP A 292 8.70 -15.31 30.64
CA ASP A 292 9.90 -15.55 29.85
C ASP A 292 11.21 -15.49 30.68
N VAL A 293 12.05 -16.52 30.55
CA VAL A 293 13.29 -16.67 31.32
C VAL A 293 14.41 -15.77 30.80
N ALA A 294 14.53 -15.59 29.48
CA ALA A 294 15.57 -14.75 28.90
C ALA A 294 15.34 -13.27 29.23
N PHE A 295 14.08 -12.81 29.22
CA PHE A 295 13.75 -11.44 29.60
C PHE A 295 13.90 -11.20 31.12
N LYS A 296 13.59 -12.20 31.97
CA LYS A 296 13.91 -12.14 33.40
C LYS A 296 15.40 -11.94 33.68
N ASN A 297 16.26 -12.62 32.93
CA ASN A 297 17.71 -12.47 33.05
C ASN A 297 18.16 -11.08 32.61
N ALA A 298 17.64 -10.57 31.49
CA ALA A 298 17.91 -9.21 31.01
C ALA A 298 17.46 -8.11 31.99
N VAL A 299 16.40 -8.34 32.75
CA VAL A 299 15.87 -7.40 33.77
C VAL A 299 16.48 -7.61 35.16
N ALA A 300 17.31 -8.64 35.38
CA ALA A 300 17.84 -8.98 36.70
C ALA A 300 18.73 -7.87 37.31
N SER A 301 19.45 -7.13 36.47
CA SER A 301 20.26 -5.96 36.85
C SER A 301 19.46 -4.66 36.98
N LEU A 302 18.18 -4.65 36.61
CA LEU A 302 17.32 -3.46 36.55
C LEU A 302 16.14 -3.59 37.52
N PRO A 303 16.37 -3.40 38.85
CA PRO A 303 15.37 -3.67 39.88
C PRO A 303 14.08 -2.87 39.71
N ARG A 304 14.17 -1.64 39.15
CA ARG A 304 13.03 -0.75 38.88
C ARG A 304 12.09 -1.31 37.82
N VAL A 305 12.66 -1.81 36.71
CA VAL A 305 11.93 -2.43 35.60
C VAL A 305 11.25 -3.71 36.09
N LYS A 306 11.95 -4.50 36.92
CA LYS A 306 11.40 -5.69 37.59
C LYS A 306 10.21 -5.35 38.49
N ALA A 307 10.35 -4.33 39.34
CA ALA A 307 9.30 -3.86 40.23
C ALA A 307 8.08 -3.37 39.44
N LEU A 308 8.27 -2.47 38.46
CA LEU A 308 7.19 -1.98 37.58
C LEU A 308 6.33 -3.11 36.99
N LEU A 309 6.97 -4.10 36.38
CA LEU A 309 6.27 -5.21 35.71
C LEU A 309 5.56 -6.14 36.71
N SER A 310 6.19 -6.42 37.86
CA SER A 310 5.60 -7.21 38.94
C SER A 310 4.41 -6.50 39.59
N ASP A 311 4.52 -5.20 39.86
CA ASP A 311 3.52 -4.39 40.56
C ASP A 311 2.30 -4.11 39.67
N ALA A 312 2.51 -3.82 38.37
CA ALA A 312 1.42 -3.65 37.41
C ALA A 312 0.61 -4.94 37.17
N LEU A 313 1.25 -6.12 37.25
CA LEU A 313 0.55 -7.40 37.13
C LEU A 313 -0.05 -7.90 38.44
N SER A 314 0.57 -7.65 39.60
CA SER A 314 0.00 -8.02 40.91
C SER A 314 -1.14 -7.09 41.36
N GLY A 315 -1.25 -5.89 40.76
CA GLY A 315 -2.29 -4.91 41.09
C GLY A 315 -1.85 -3.85 42.11
N SER A 316 -0.55 -3.75 42.38
CA SER A 316 0.07 -2.73 43.24
C SER A 316 0.29 -1.42 42.47
N TYR A 317 -0.81 -0.80 42.02
CA TYR A 317 -0.74 0.30 41.04
C TYR A 317 0.00 1.56 41.53
N ALA A 318 -0.13 1.94 42.80
CA ALA A 318 0.63 3.06 43.38
C ALA A 318 2.16 2.81 43.42
N ALA A 319 2.62 1.56 43.50
CA ALA A 319 4.04 1.24 43.39
C ALA A 319 4.48 1.25 41.91
N ALA A 320 3.68 0.61 41.04
CA ALA A 320 3.92 0.60 39.60
C ALA A 320 3.99 2.02 39.00
N LEU A 321 3.11 2.95 39.40
CA LEU A 321 3.15 4.32 38.88
C LEU A 321 4.38 5.12 39.31
N ARG A 322 4.92 4.88 40.51
CA ARG A 322 6.16 5.54 40.98
C ARG A 322 7.37 5.09 40.18
N GLU A 323 7.52 3.79 39.92
CA GLU A 323 8.59 3.29 39.05
C GLU A 323 8.37 3.67 37.58
N LEU A 324 7.12 3.68 37.10
CA LEU A 324 6.78 4.13 35.75
C LEU A 324 7.19 5.58 35.51
N ALA A 325 6.86 6.50 36.43
CA ALA A 325 7.20 7.91 36.31
C ALA A 325 8.71 8.11 36.13
N ALA A 326 9.50 7.45 36.97
CA ALA A 326 10.95 7.61 36.93
C ALA A 326 11.64 6.86 35.78
N ILE A 327 11.05 5.76 35.26
CA ILE A 327 11.48 5.13 34.00
C ILE A 327 11.15 6.04 32.80
N VAL A 328 9.99 6.70 32.82
CA VAL A 328 9.62 7.71 31.80
C VAL A 328 10.57 8.90 31.84
N ASP A 329 10.96 9.37 33.04
CA ASP A 329 11.96 10.43 33.19
C ASP A 329 13.33 10.00 32.65
N GLU A 330 13.84 8.82 33.04
CA GLU A 330 15.13 8.28 32.58
C GLU A 330 15.17 8.15 31.04
N LEU A 331 14.12 7.60 30.43
CA LEU A 331 13.99 7.48 28.97
C LEU A 331 13.68 8.82 28.26
N SER A 332 13.30 9.89 28.98
CA SER A 332 13.10 11.22 28.40
C SER A 332 14.40 11.92 27.98
N PHE A 333 15.55 11.35 28.38
CA PHE A 333 16.89 11.79 28.00
C PHE A 333 17.47 10.99 26.82
N ASP A 334 16.70 10.09 26.20
CA ASP A 334 17.04 9.54 24.89
C ASP A 334 16.43 10.39 23.75
N PRO A 335 17.21 10.84 22.74
CA PRO A 335 16.71 11.70 21.66
C PRO A 335 15.58 11.11 20.81
N ALA A 336 15.46 9.78 20.71
CA ALA A 336 14.44 9.11 19.93
C ALA A 336 13.15 8.87 20.75
N LEU A 337 13.28 8.59 22.04
CA LEU A 337 12.15 8.30 22.93
C LEU A 337 11.53 9.56 23.54
N ARG A 338 12.31 10.62 23.75
CA ARG A 338 11.86 11.90 24.35
C ARG A 338 10.52 12.44 23.81
N PRO A 339 10.26 12.49 22.49
CA PRO A 339 8.98 13.00 21.98
C PRO A 339 7.76 12.13 22.32
N HIS A 340 7.99 10.89 22.75
CA HIS A 340 6.96 9.89 23.04
C HIS A 340 6.87 9.54 24.53
N ALA A 341 7.93 9.73 25.33
CA ALA A 341 8.03 9.27 26.72
C ALA A 341 6.84 9.68 27.60
N ALA A 342 6.51 10.98 27.65
CA ALA A 342 5.37 11.49 28.43
C ALA A 342 4.01 10.93 27.96
N HIS A 343 3.83 10.75 26.65
CA HIS A 343 2.63 10.16 26.07
C HIS A 343 2.51 8.65 26.37
N LEU A 344 3.63 7.92 26.32
CA LEU A 344 3.70 6.50 26.68
C LEU A 344 3.43 6.27 28.16
N GLY A 345 3.99 7.12 29.04
CA GLY A 345 3.67 7.12 30.48
C GLY A 345 2.18 7.36 30.75
N ALA A 346 1.58 8.32 30.05
CA ALA A 346 0.13 8.55 30.12
C ALA A 346 -0.68 7.34 29.64
N LEU A 347 -0.33 6.72 28.51
CA LEU A 347 -0.99 5.52 27.99
C LEU A 347 -0.87 4.32 28.95
N ALA A 348 0.30 4.11 29.55
CA ALA A 348 0.54 3.05 30.54
C ALA A 348 -0.30 3.26 31.81
N ARG A 349 -0.35 4.48 32.36
CA ARG A 349 -1.23 4.84 33.49
C ARG A 349 -2.71 4.64 33.15
N ASP A 350 -3.14 5.15 32.01
CA ASP A 350 -4.51 5.06 31.52
C ASP A 350 -4.98 3.60 31.36
N LYS A 351 -4.08 2.73 30.88
CA LYS A 351 -4.33 1.28 30.81
C LYS A 351 -4.36 0.64 32.20
N CYS A 352 -3.49 1.02 33.12
CA CYS A 352 -3.55 0.53 34.51
C CYS A 352 -4.89 0.86 35.19
N LEU A 353 -5.38 2.10 35.01
CA LEU A 353 -6.70 2.52 35.49
C LEU A 353 -7.82 1.68 34.87
N ALA A 354 -7.74 1.36 33.58
CA ALA A 354 -8.71 0.49 32.92
C ALA A 354 -8.62 -0.98 33.37
N ASP A 355 -7.42 -1.53 33.53
CA ASP A 355 -7.19 -2.90 34.03
C ASP A 355 -7.66 -3.08 35.48
N TYR A 356 -7.53 -2.06 36.33
CA TYR A 356 -8.08 -2.08 37.69
C TYR A 356 -9.61 -2.21 37.72
N CYS A 357 -10.32 -1.63 36.73
CA CYS A 357 -11.78 -1.65 36.70
C CYS A 357 -12.38 -2.98 36.19
N LYS A 358 -11.63 -3.75 35.37
CA LYS A 358 -12.13 -4.97 34.71
C LYS A 358 -12.80 -6.02 35.62
N PRO A 359 -12.28 -6.37 36.82
CA PRO A 359 -12.89 -7.40 37.66
C PRO A 359 -14.07 -6.92 38.51
N TYR A 360 -14.50 -5.65 38.41
CA TYR A 360 -15.52 -5.07 39.29
C TYR A 360 -16.75 -4.57 38.54
N GLY A 361 -17.95 -4.97 38.99
CA GLY A 361 -19.22 -4.38 38.53
C GLY A 361 -19.46 -2.95 39.05
N ALA A 362 -18.82 -2.57 40.17
CA ALA A 362 -18.81 -1.19 40.66
C ALA A 362 -17.53 -0.91 41.47
N VAL A 363 -16.97 0.30 41.30
CA VAL A 363 -15.71 0.74 41.91
C VAL A 363 -15.92 2.07 42.63
N CYS A 364 -15.56 2.16 43.90
CA CYS A 364 -15.56 3.43 44.63
C CYS A 364 -14.33 4.26 44.25
N LEU A 365 -14.52 5.45 43.67
CA LEU A 365 -13.44 6.32 43.20
C LEU A 365 -12.50 6.76 44.34
N ARG A 366 -13.01 6.88 45.57
CA ARG A 366 -12.17 7.18 46.75
C ARG A 366 -11.18 6.05 47.08
N ARG A 367 -11.57 4.79 46.87
CA ARG A 367 -10.68 3.63 47.03
C ARG A 367 -9.69 3.52 45.86
N MET A 368 -10.15 3.85 44.65
CA MET A 368 -9.29 3.92 43.46
C MET A 368 -8.22 5.02 43.60
N ALA A 369 -8.57 6.21 44.09
CA ALA A 369 -7.63 7.29 44.44
C ALA A 369 -6.51 6.79 45.37
N GLY A 370 -6.86 6.11 46.47
CA GLY A 370 -5.86 5.51 47.38
C GLY A 370 -5.05 4.37 46.77
N ALA A 371 -5.60 3.59 45.83
CA ALA A 371 -4.90 2.49 45.16
C ALA A 371 -3.88 2.96 44.09
N PHE A 372 -4.04 4.18 43.59
CA PHE A 372 -3.19 4.79 42.56
C PHE A 372 -2.32 5.94 43.10
N ASP A 373 -2.48 6.33 44.37
CA ASP A 373 -1.85 7.52 44.99
C ASP A 373 -2.12 8.82 44.18
N MET A 374 -3.37 8.99 43.78
CA MET A 374 -3.86 10.11 42.97
C MET A 374 -4.94 10.90 43.72
N SER A 375 -5.10 12.18 43.41
CA SER A 375 -6.23 12.96 43.94
C SER A 375 -7.57 12.41 43.43
N LEU A 376 -8.64 12.63 44.20
CA LEU A 376 -10.00 12.21 43.79
C LEU A 376 -10.43 12.87 42.47
N GLU A 377 -10.06 14.15 42.28
CA GLU A 377 -10.38 14.94 41.09
C GLU A 377 -9.61 14.43 39.86
N ASP A 378 -8.33 14.07 40.03
CA ASP A 378 -7.52 13.48 38.95
C ASP A 378 -8.04 12.11 38.50
N VAL A 379 -8.42 11.24 39.46
CA VAL A 379 -9.01 9.93 39.12
C VAL A 379 -10.37 10.10 38.46
N GLU A 380 -11.23 11.00 38.96
CA GLU A 380 -12.54 11.27 38.35
C GLU A 380 -12.39 11.82 36.92
N SER A 381 -11.46 12.77 36.71
CA SER A 381 -11.12 13.33 35.39
C SER A 381 -10.54 12.26 34.45
N ALA A 382 -9.61 11.44 34.92
CA ALA A 382 -8.98 10.37 34.13
C ALA A 382 -10.00 9.28 33.74
N VAL A 383 -10.79 8.80 34.70
CA VAL A 383 -11.84 7.80 34.44
C VAL A 383 -12.92 8.35 33.51
N ALA A 384 -13.34 9.61 33.67
CA ALA A 384 -14.26 10.25 32.73
C ALA A 384 -13.70 10.29 31.30
N LYS A 385 -12.42 10.67 31.12
CA LYS A 385 -11.74 10.63 29.81
C LYS A 385 -11.72 9.21 29.23
N LEU A 386 -11.46 8.18 30.04
CA LEU A 386 -11.43 6.78 29.59
C LEU A 386 -12.82 6.21 29.23
N VAL A 387 -13.88 6.66 29.92
CA VAL A 387 -15.28 6.35 29.59
C VAL A 387 -15.68 7.01 28.27
N VAL A 388 -15.37 8.30 28.08
CA VAL A 388 -15.62 9.02 26.81
C VAL A 388 -14.84 8.39 25.64
N ALA A 389 -13.58 8.01 25.87
CA ALA A 389 -12.75 7.28 24.91
C ALA A 389 -13.18 5.81 24.69
N LYS A 390 -14.26 5.34 25.34
CA LYS A 390 -14.79 3.97 25.29
C LYS A 390 -13.79 2.88 25.70
N LYS A 391 -12.72 3.22 26.43
CA LYS A 391 -11.74 2.26 27.00
C LYS A 391 -12.25 1.61 28.28
N ILE A 392 -13.19 2.25 28.99
CA ILE A 392 -13.90 1.70 30.15
C ILE A 392 -15.41 1.76 29.86
N HIS A 393 -16.11 0.64 29.99
CA HIS A 393 -17.56 0.56 29.78
C HIS A 393 -18.33 0.76 31.09
N ALA A 394 -18.34 1.99 31.59
CA ALA A 394 -18.95 2.34 32.87
C ALA A 394 -19.58 3.74 32.85
N ARG A 395 -20.38 4.07 33.87
CA ARG A 395 -20.90 5.41 34.16
C ARG A 395 -20.28 5.93 35.45
N VAL A 396 -19.88 7.20 35.45
CA VAL A 396 -19.38 7.91 36.63
C VAL A 396 -20.58 8.51 37.37
N ASP A 397 -20.88 8.00 38.57
CA ASP A 397 -21.73 8.69 39.54
C ASP A 397 -20.86 9.65 40.36
N SER A 398 -20.89 10.92 39.99
CA SER A 398 -20.12 11.98 40.66
C SER A 398 -20.65 12.31 42.06
N GLN A 399 -21.94 12.10 42.35
CA GLN A 399 -22.52 12.35 43.67
C GLN A 399 -22.04 11.31 44.68
N ARG A 400 -22.10 10.02 44.31
CA ARG A 400 -21.64 8.89 45.13
C ARG A 400 -20.15 8.57 44.96
N LYS A 401 -19.44 9.33 44.12
CA LYS A 401 -18.03 9.11 43.72
C LYS A 401 -17.76 7.62 43.44
N THR A 402 -18.60 7.05 42.59
CA THR A 402 -18.61 5.61 42.26
C THR A 402 -18.70 5.42 40.75
N LEU A 403 -17.85 4.54 40.21
CA LEU A 403 -17.89 4.09 38.83
C LEU A 403 -18.73 2.81 38.77
N ILE A 404 -19.82 2.81 38.02
CA ILE A 404 -20.71 1.65 37.87
C ILE A 404 -20.53 1.08 36.48
N ALA A 405 -20.13 -0.19 36.38
CA ALA A 405 -20.01 -0.87 35.09
C ALA A 405 -21.38 -0.86 34.39
N VAL A 406 -21.39 -0.49 33.11
CA VAL A 406 -22.60 -0.57 32.31
C VAL A 406 -22.60 -1.91 31.64
N ASP A 407 -23.26 -2.88 32.26
CA ASP A 407 -23.79 -4.02 31.53
C ASP A 407 -24.71 -3.47 30.44
N ARG A 408 -24.20 -3.47 29.21
CA ARG A 408 -25.04 -3.29 28.04
C ARG A 408 -25.83 -4.58 27.92
N ASP A 409 -27.14 -4.51 28.15
CA ASP A 409 -28.04 -5.47 27.53
C ASP A 409 -27.74 -5.47 26.04
N ALA A 410 -27.10 -6.54 25.56
CA ALA A 410 -26.65 -6.69 24.19
C ALA A 410 -27.83 -6.51 23.23
N ARG A 411 -29.03 -6.95 23.63
CA ARG A 411 -30.26 -6.79 22.86
C ARG A 411 -30.68 -5.32 22.75
N ALA A 412 -30.69 -4.58 23.86
CA ALA A 412 -31.02 -3.15 23.84
C ALA A 412 -29.99 -2.32 23.07
N ALA A 413 -28.70 -2.65 23.16
CA ALA A 413 -27.64 -2.00 22.39
C ALA A 413 -27.80 -2.23 20.87
N SER A 414 -28.02 -3.48 20.45
CA SER A 414 -28.33 -3.81 19.04
C SER A 414 -29.59 -3.09 18.55
N LEU A 415 -30.68 -3.13 19.32
CA LEU A 415 -31.94 -2.44 18.97
C LEU A 415 -31.76 -0.92 18.81
N GLY A 416 -30.97 -0.28 19.69
CA GLY A 416 -30.64 1.14 19.58
C GLY A 416 -29.91 1.45 18.27
N THR A 417 -28.86 0.69 17.96
CA THR A 417 -28.10 0.82 16.70
C THR A 417 -28.99 0.65 15.47
N VAL A 418 -29.90 -0.33 15.47
CA VAL A 418 -30.88 -0.56 14.40
C VAL A 418 -31.83 0.62 14.22
N LEU A 419 -32.36 1.18 15.31
CA LEU A 419 -33.28 2.32 15.25
C LEU A 419 -32.59 3.60 14.75
N ASP A 420 -31.31 3.81 15.09
CA ASP A 420 -30.54 4.94 14.60
C ASP A 420 -30.25 4.82 13.09
N HIS A 421 -29.92 3.61 12.60
CA HIS A 421 -29.82 3.33 11.16
C HIS A 421 -31.14 3.56 10.42
N GLY A 422 -32.25 3.06 10.97
CA GLY A 422 -33.57 3.27 10.39
C GLY A 422 -33.94 4.76 10.32
N ARG A 423 -33.58 5.56 11.33
CA ARG A 423 -33.78 7.01 11.34
C ARG A 423 -32.92 7.73 10.30
N ALA A 424 -31.63 7.41 10.20
CA ALA A 424 -30.73 7.99 9.21
C ALA A 424 -31.22 7.70 7.78
N TYR A 425 -31.47 6.43 7.47
CA TYR A 425 -32.00 5.98 6.18
C TYR A 425 -33.32 6.68 5.80
N VAL A 426 -34.28 6.80 6.73
CA VAL A 426 -35.54 7.53 6.46
C VAL A 426 -35.30 9.03 6.23
N GLY A 427 -34.30 9.63 6.89
CA GLY A 427 -33.88 11.01 6.66
C GLY A 427 -33.31 11.22 5.26
N GLU A 428 -32.36 10.38 4.87
CA GLU A 428 -31.72 10.38 3.54
C GLU A 428 -32.73 10.16 2.42
N VAL A 429 -33.61 9.15 2.54
CA VAL A 429 -34.65 8.86 1.54
C VAL A 429 -35.63 10.03 1.40
N LYS A 430 -36.01 10.69 2.49
CA LYS A 430 -36.85 11.91 2.43
C LYS A 430 -36.13 13.09 1.77
N ALA A 431 -34.86 13.29 2.09
CA ALA A 431 -34.04 14.34 1.47
C ALA A 431 -33.85 14.10 -0.04
N LEU A 432 -33.62 12.84 -0.44
CA LEU A 432 -33.50 12.44 -1.83
C LEU A 432 -34.83 12.58 -2.59
N ALA A 433 -35.95 12.16 -1.99
CA ALA A 433 -37.28 12.33 -2.57
C ALA A 433 -37.64 13.81 -2.76
N LEU A 434 -37.35 14.66 -1.76
CA LEU A 434 -37.50 16.11 -1.88
C LEU A 434 -36.61 16.67 -2.99
N ARG A 435 -35.35 16.22 -3.10
CA ARG A 435 -34.43 16.65 -4.14
C ARG A 435 -34.91 16.24 -5.54
N MET A 436 -35.43 15.03 -5.72
CA MET A 436 -36.02 14.60 -6.99
C MET A 436 -37.27 15.42 -7.33
N SER A 437 -38.15 15.66 -6.35
CA SER A 437 -39.33 16.51 -6.56
C SER A 437 -38.96 17.95 -6.96
N CYS A 438 -37.91 18.53 -6.37
CA CYS A 438 -37.38 19.83 -6.79
C CYS A 438 -36.82 19.79 -8.23
N LEU A 439 -36.18 18.70 -8.65
CA LEU A 439 -35.68 18.54 -10.02
C LEU A 439 -36.82 18.38 -11.03
N GLU A 440 -37.85 17.60 -10.71
CA GLU A 440 -39.05 17.41 -11.55
C GLU A 440 -39.81 18.71 -11.80
N HIS A 441 -39.87 19.59 -10.80
CA HIS A 441 -40.56 20.88 -10.88
C HIS A 441 -39.66 22.03 -11.36
N ASP A 442 -38.46 21.72 -11.87
CA ASP A 442 -37.44 22.68 -12.34
C ASP A 442 -37.07 23.74 -11.28
N LEU A 443 -37.26 23.41 -9.99
CA LEU A 443 -36.88 24.19 -8.80
C LEU A 443 -35.37 24.06 -8.54
N VAL A 444 -34.60 24.29 -9.59
CA VAL A 444 -33.14 24.35 -9.56
C VAL A 444 -32.74 25.77 -9.17
N VAL A 445 -31.96 25.90 -8.10
CA VAL A 445 -31.29 27.17 -7.76
C VAL A 445 -30.25 27.47 -8.84
N ARG A 446 -30.68 28.13 -9.91
CA ARG A 446 -29.80 28.67 -10.94
C ARG A 446 -29.11 29.90 -10.36
N ALA A 447 -27.80 29.81 -10.16
CA ALA A 447 -27.00 30.97 -9.75
C ALA A 447 -27.25 32.12 -10.74
N ARG A 448 -27.65 33.30 -10.23
CA ARG A 448 -27.81 34.49 -11.06
C ARG A 448 -26.46 34.82 -11.71
N GLY A 449 -26.47 35.01 -13.03
CA GLY A 449 -25.25 35.01 -13.83
C GLY A 449 -24.34 36.21 -13.60
N GLY A 450 -23.03 35.92 -13.59
CA GLY A 450 -21.93 36.84 -13.90
C GLY A 450 -21.02 36.14 -14.92
N ALA A 451 -20.48 36.88 -15.88
CA ALA A 451 -19.85 36.29 -17.07
C ALA A 451 -18.40 35.81 -16.84
N LEU A 452 -18.06 34.71 -17.52
CA LEU A 452 -16.72 34.31 -17.99
C LEU A 452 -15.51 34.43 -17.03
N GLY A 453 -14.99 33.28 -16.56
CA GLY A 453 -13.54 33.17 -16.26
C GLY A 453 -13.07 32.53 -14.94
N ALA A 454 -13.59 31.34 -14.58
CA ALA A 454 -13.07 30.53 -13.44
C ALA A 454 -13.17 31.22 -12.05
N PRO A 455 -12.68 30.63 -10.93
CA PRO A 455 -12.60 29.21 -10.56
C PRO A 455 -13.34 28.89 -9.23
N GLY A 456 -13.80 27.63 -9.09
CA GLY A 456 -14.00 26.96 -7.80
C GLY A 456 -15.28 27.26 -6.99
N LEU A 457 -15.76 26.23 -6.28
CA LEU A 457 -16.28 26.25 -4.90
C LEU A 457 -16.48 24.78 -4.47
N ALA A 458 -15.82 24.33 -3.39
CA ALA A 458 -16.44 24.14 -2.09
C ALA A 458 -17.55 23.07 -2.06
N THR A 459 -17.15 21.79 -2.02
CA THR A 459 -18.00 20.75 -1.44
C THR A 459 -17.94 20.87 0.08
N SER A 460 -19.08 21.18 0.70
CA SER A 460 -19.24 21.06 2.15
C SER A 460 -18.99 19.61 2.57
N ARG A 461 -18.19 19.42 3.62
CA ARG A 461 -18.01 18.10 4.23
C ARG A 461 -19.33 17.66 4.85
N PHE A 462 -19.83 16.49 4.45
CA PHE A 462 -20.54 15.59 5.33
C PHE A 462 -19.73 14.29 5.41
N ASP A 463 -19.34 13.92 6.63
CA ASP A 463 -18.61 12.69 6.95
C ASP A 463 -19.63 11.55 7.07
N ASP A 464 -19.70 10.65 6.09
CA ASP A 464 -20.40 9.37 6.25
C ASP A 464 -19.43 8.31 6.77
N ARG A 465 -19.44 8.14 8.10
CA ARG A 465 -18.80 7.01 8.79
C ARG A 465 -19.77 5.83 8.84
N ALA A 466 -19.22 4.64 8.58
CA ALA A 466 -19.96 3.39 8.42
C ALA A 466 -20.49 2.74 9.73
N LEU A 467 -21.22 1.61 9.52
CA LEU A 467 -21.59 0.52 10.45
C LEU A 467 -22.89 0.69 11.26
N PRO A 468 -23.70 -0.40 11.48
CA PRO A 468 -23.94 -1.63 10.70
C PRO A 468 -25.45 -2.10 10.69
N PRO A 469 -25.83 -3.20 9.99
CA PRO A 469 -27.25 -3.60 9.85
C PRO A 469 -27.78 -4.59 10.91
N SER A 470 -29.07 -4.48 11.26
CA SER A 470 -29.95 -5.62 11.63
C SER A 470 -31.44 -5.20 11.62
N ALA A 471 -32.35 -6.18 11.61
CA ALA A 471 -33.75 -5.99 11.23
C ALA A 471 -34.76 -6.24 12.38
N TRP A 472 -35.97 -5.68 12.26
CA TRP A 472 -37.22 -6.20 12.84
C TRP A 472 -38.35 -6.11 11.81
N ALA A 473 -39.27 -7.09 11.81
CA ALA A 473 -40.15 -7.40 10.68
C ALA A 473 -41.66 -7.19 10.94
N GLY A 474 -42.44 -7.22 9.85
CA GLY A 474 -43.91 -7.29 9.85
C GLY A 474 -44.61 -6.02 9.32
N GLY A 475 -45.67 -6.10 8.52
CA GLY A 475 -46.33 -7.27 7.92
C GLY A 475 -47.65 -6.88 7.22
N GLY A 476 -48.08 -7.65 6.21
CA GLY A 476 -49.31 -7.42 5.42
C GLY A 476 -49.19 -6.30 4.38
N GLY A 477 -49.86 -6.34 3.22
CA GLY A 477 -50.76 -7.37 2.67
C GLY A 477 -51.73 -6.73 1.67
N GLY A 478 -51.91 -7.32 0.48
CA GLY A 478 -52.95 -6.90 -0.49
C GLY A 478 -52.48 -6.54 -1.89
N ASP A 479 -52.42 -7.54 -2.78
CA ASP A 479 -52.72 -7.37 -4.22
C ASP A 479 -54.27 -7.41 -4.37
N PRO A 480 -54.90 -6.58 -5.22
CA PRO A 480 -55.25 -7.11 -6.53
C PRO A 480 -55.19 -6.13 -7.72
N ARG A 481 -54.32 -6.45 -8.68
CA ARG A 481 -54.62 -6.71 -10.11
C ARG A 481 -55.17 -5.60 -11.04
N ARG A 482 -54.56 -5.57 -12.24
CA ARG A 482 -55.05 -5.05 -13.56
C ARG A 482 -55.20 -3.52 -13.64
N GLY A 483 -54.92 -2.85 -14.78
CA GLY A 483 -54.38 -3.30 -16.06
C GLY A 483 -54.75 -2.32 -17.20
N LEU A 484 -54.12 -2.47 -18.37
CA LEU A 484 -54.39 -1.81 -19.67
C LEU A 484 -53.86 -0.37 -19.91
N ARG A 485 -52.84 -0.31 -20.79
CA ARG A 485 -52.75 0.47 -22.05
C ARG A 485 -53.48 1.82 -22.15
N GLY A 486 -52.75 2.85 -22.64
CA GLY A 486 -53.20 3.55 -23.87
C GLY A 486 -53.19 5.09 -23.91
N ASP A 487 -52.06 5.63 -24.38
CA ASP A 487 -51.97 6.69 -25.42
C ASP A 487 -52.49 8.14 -25.20
N SER A 488 -51.50 9.03 -25.00
CA SER A 488 -51.29 10.43 -25.46
C SER A 488 -52.37 11.53 -25.59
N ARG A 489 -51.90 12.75 -25.23
CA ARG A 489 -52.07 14.09 -25.86
C ARG A 489 -53.08 15.13 -25.29
N LYS A 490 -52.44 16.20 -24.73
CA LYS A 490 -52.65 17.67 -24.94
C LYS A 490 -53.54 18.51 -23.99
N PHE A 491 -52.88 19.53 -23.40
CA PHE A 491 -53.27 20.94 -23.19
C PHE A 491 -54.61 21.31 -22.49
N ALA A 492 -54.54 22.00 -21.34
CA ALA A 492 -54.59 23.47 -21.24
C ALA A 492 -54.95 24.00 -19.81
N ASN A 493 -54.38 25.16 -19.45
CA ASN A 493 -54.59 25.91 -18.19
C ASN A 493 -56.04 26.27 -17.86
N ARG A 494 -56.36 26.38 -16.55
CA ARG A 494 -57.06 27.57 -15.98
C ARG A 494 -56.79 27.76 -14.48
N ARG A 495 -56.80 29.04 -14.06
CA ARG A 495 -56.64 29.54 -12.67
C ARG A 495 -57.96 29.56 -11.92
N TYR A 496 -57.93 29.48 -10.58
CA TYR A 496 -58.07 30.63 -9.63
C TYR A 496 -58.55 30.17 -8.23
N ASP A 497 -58.04 30.84 -7.19
CA ASP A 497 -58.67 31.25 -5.90
C ASP A 497 -59.49 30.25 -5.03
N ALA A 498 -59.71 30.46 -3.73
CA ALA A 498 -59.01 31.13 -2.62
C ALA A 498 -59.81 30.86 -1.31
N PHE A 499 -59.24 31.12 -0.11
CA PHE A 499 -59.89 31.07 1.23
C PHE A 499 -60.39 29.67 1.69
N ASP A 500 -60.27 29.24 2.96
CA ASP A 500 -60.60 29.97 4.18
C ASP A 500 -59.88 29.47 5.47
N HIS A 501 -59.83 30.33 6.49
CA HIS A 501 -59.56 30.03 7.93
C HIS A 501 -60.94 29.85 8.64
N PRO A 502 -61.13 29.81 9.99
CA PRO A 502 -60.25 29.67 11.17
C PRO A 502 -60.70 28.45 12.07
N ALA A 503 -60.47 28.27 13.39
CA ALA A 503 -60.15 29.15 14.52
C ALA A 503 -59.73 28.40 15.82
N GLN A 504 -59.11 29.14 16.77
CA GLN A 504 -59.26 29.04 18.26
C GLN A 504 -58.79 27.76 19.01
N ALA A 505 -58.39 27.77 20.30
CA ALA A 505 -58.22 28.83 21.32
C ALA A 505 -57.22 28.42 22.45
N ILE A 506 -56.29 29.27 22.94
CA ILE A 506 -56.29 30.24 24.08
C ILE A 506 -55.81 29.67 25.46
N TYR A 507 -55.02 30.50 26.18
CA TYR A 507 -54.48 30.42 27.57
C TYR A 507 -53.24 29.54 27.83
N GLY A 508 -52.12 30.03 28.41
CA GLY A 508 -51.69 31.41 28.66
C GLY A 508 -50.76 31.57 29.89
N ARG A 509 -49.90 32.61 29.87
CA ARG A 509 -49.29 33.32 31.03
C ARG A 509 -48.23 32.57 31.88
N ASP A 510 -47.22 33.19 32.48
CA ASP A 510 -46.84 34.62 32.70
C ASP A 510 -45.28 34.73 32.80
N ASP A 511 -44.73 35.91 32.48
CA ASP A 511 -43.71 36.73 33.23
C ASP A 511 -42.31 36.10 33.60
N ASP A 512 -41.15 36.78 33.58
CA ASP A 512 -40.74 38.17 33.30
C ASP A 512 -39.22 38.21 32.90
N ASP A 513 -38.82 39.24 32.13
CA ASP A 513 -37.62 40.11 32.23
C ASP A 513 -36.16 39.53 32.32
N ASP A 514 -35.11 40.15 31.78
CA ASP A 514 -34.95 41.47 31.13
C ASP A 514 -33.79 41.48 30.10
N ASP A 515 -33.96 42.29 29.05
CA ASP A 515 -33.03 43.22 28.36
C ASP A 515 -31.47 43.06 28.43
N GLU A 516 -30.68 43.56 27.47
CA GLU A 516 -30.90 44.75 26.64
C GLU A 516 -30.27 44.64 25.23
N ALA A 517 -30.87 45.32 24.25
CA ALA A 517 -30.40 45.37 22.87
C ALA A 517 -29.30 46.43 22.65
N LEU A 518 -28.70 46.46 21.46
CA LEU A 518 -28.90 47.58 20.54
C LEU A 518 -28.31 47.32 19.15
N GLU A 519 -29.01 47.82 18.13
CA GLU A 519 -28.66 47.69 16.72
C GLU A 519 -27.83 48.88 16.20
N ALA A 520 -27.36 48.69 14.96
CA ALA A 520 -27.49 49.64 13.85
C ALA A 520 -26.31 50.54 13.42
N ASN A 521 -26.26 50.60 12.09
CA ASN A 521 -25.91 51.71 11.20
C ASN A 521 -24.55 51.73 10.47
N CYS A 522 -24.72 51.79 9.15
CA CYS A 522 -23.73 52.15 8.15
C CYS A 522 -23.26 53.59 8.30
N THR A 523 -22.01 53.85 7.92
CA THR A 523 -21.61 55.07 7.20
C THR A 523 -20.53 54.73 6.17
N MET A 524 -20.71 55.20 4.93
CA MET A 524 -19.62 55.34 3.95
C MET A 524 -19.03 56.75 4.08
N ALA A 525 -17.71 56.88 3.96
CA ALA A 525 -17.03 58.11 3.55
C ALA A 525 -15.57 57.80 3.16
N ASP A 526 -15.34 57.81 1.85
CA ASP A 526 -14.27 58.49 1.07
C ASP A 526 -12.92 58.95 1.69
N ASP A 527 -12.04 59.30 0.74
CA ASP A 527 -10.72 59.97 0.83
C ASP A 527 -9.48 59.08 1.11
N LYS A 528 -8.34 59.25 0.42
CA LYS A 528 -8.00 59.82 -0.92
C LYS A 528 -6.49 59.65 -1.16
N ASP A 529 -6.04 59.86 -2.41
CA ASP A 529 -4.66 60.27 -2.80
C ASP A 529 -3.50 59.26 -2.52
N ASP A 530 -2.42 59.14 -3.30
CA ASP A 530 -1.93 59.88 -4.47
C ASP A 530 -1.17 58.97 -5.49
N ASP A 531 -0.84 59.55 -6.66
CA ASP A 531 -0.28 58.92 -7.86
C ASP A 531 1.21 58.48 -7.79
N GLU A 532 1.64 57.62 -8.73
CA GLU A 532 2.55 58.03 -9.82
C GLU A 532 2.74 56.93 -10.91
N GLU A 533 2.40 57.25 -12.16
CA GLU A 533 2.78 56.48 -13.35
C GLU A 533 4.21 56.82 -13.79
N MET A 534 4.96 55.82 -14.27
CA MET A 534 6.07 56.02 -15.22
C MET A 534 5.99 54.96 -16.32
N THR A 535 5.52 55.37 -17.49
CA THR A 535 5.51 54.55 -18.71
C THR A 535 6.73 54.90 -19.57
N LEU A 536 7.45 53.89 -20.07
CA LEU A 536 8.35 54.03 -21.22
C LEU A 536 8.28 52.77 -22.08
N ASN A 537 7.96 52.97 -23.35
CA ASN A 537 8.17 51.98 -24.40
C ASN A 537 9.66 51.98 -24.78
N GLU A 538 10.20 50.84 -25.21
CA GLU A 538 11.01 50.79 -26.44
C GLU A 538 11.16 49.35 -26.97
N ALA A 539 11.51 49.25 -28.25
CA ALA A 539 11.54 48.02 -29.04
C ALA A 539 12.95 47.38 -29.00
N PRO A 540 13.17 46.17 -29.55
CA PRO A 540 14.42 45.44 -29.36
C PRO A 540 15.48 45.83 -30.40
N ASP A 541 16.73 45.99 -29.93
CA ASP A 541 17.90 46.03 -30.80
C ASP A 541 18.65 44.69 -30.82
N GLU A 542 19.18 44.39 -32.00
CA GLU A 542 20.03 43.25 -32.31
C GLU A 542 21.50 43.64 -32.09
N GLU A 543 22.35 42.76 -31.56
CA GLU A 543 23.78 42.77 -31.91
C GLU A 543 24.27 41.34 -32.18
N GLU A 544 24.80 41.15 -33.38
CA GLU A 544 25.64 40.00 -33.73
C GLU A 544 27.04 40.19 -33.13
N GLU A 545 27.74 39.09 -32.83
CA GLU A 545 29.13 38.99 -33.31
C GLU A 545 29.28 37.72 -34.15
N ALA A 546 29.95 37.89 -35.29
CA ALA A 546 30.06 36.90 -36.35
C ALA A 546 31.50 36.40 -36.52
N GLY A 547 31.65 35.25 -37.17
CA GLY A 547 32.95 34.80 -37.71
C GLY A 547 33.33 33.37 -37.31
N GLY A 548 33.38 32.39 -38.22
CA GLY A 548 32.94 32.41 -39.61
C GLY A 548 33.62 31.34 -40.46
N ALA A 549 32.90 30.88 -41.50
CA ALA A 549 33.40 30.18 -42.70
C ALA A 549 34.07 28.78 -42.49
N ALA A 550 34.06 27.85 -43.45
CA ALA A 550 33.53 27.91 -44.81
C ALA A 550 32.90 26.57 -45.28
N ALA A 551 31.79 26.73 -46.01
CA ALA A 551 31.42 26.08 -47.28
C ALA A 551 31.13 24.57 -47.34
N GLU A 552 29.94 24.08 -47.73
CA GLU A 552 29.05 24.36 -48.90
C GLU A 552 29.42 23.59 -50.20
N PRO A 553 28.47 23.33 -51.15
CA PRO A 553 27.01 23.19 -50.97
C PRO A 553 26.31 22.12 -51.87
N SER A 554 24.99 21.97 -51.63
CA SER A 554 23.95 21.65 -52.63
C SER A 554 23.81 20.18 -53.09
N ALA A 555 22.66 19.71 -53.60
CA ALA A 555 21.38 20.39 -53.88
C ALA A 555 20.15 19.46 -53.80
N ALA A 556 19.04 20.04 -53.35
CA ALA A 556 17.69 19.95 -53.91
C ALA A 556 17.11 18.60 -54.46
N ALA A 557 16.15 18.08 -53.69
CA ALA A 557 14.72 18.02 -54.08
C ALA A 557 14.09 16.84 -54.87
N LYS A 558 12.80 16.65 -54.51
CA LYS A 558 11.65 16.12 -55.30
C LYS A 558 11.45 14.60 -55.51
N LYS A 559 10.43 14.14 -54.78
CA LYS A 559 9.18 13.51 -55.28
C LYS A 559 9.21 12.08 -55.87
N LYS A 560 8.37 11.27 -55.19
CA LYS A 560 7.30 10.40 -55.74
C LYS A 560 7.65 9.00 -56.28
N LYS A 561 6.87 8.07 -55.69
CA LYS A 561 6.10 6.98 -56.33
C LYS A 561 6.79 5.64 -56.66
N LYS A 562 6.42 4.67 -55.81
CA LYS A 562 5.48 3.56 -56.14
C LYS A 562 6.00 2.41 -57.04
N LYS A 563 5.96 1.22 -56.41
CA LYS A 563 5.34 -0.03 -56.91
C LYS A 563 6.17 -0.99 -57.81
N LYS A 564 6.41 -2.18 -57.20
CA LYS A 564 5.81 -3.50 -57.56
C LYS A 564 6.68 -4.53 -58.32
N LYS A 565 6.78 -5.73 -57.71
CA LYS A 565 6.82 -7.11 -58.31
C LYS A 565 7.99 -7.45 -59.26
N LYS A 566 8.54 -8.66 -59.37
CA LYS A 566 8.42 -10.03 -58.79
C LYS A 566 9.09 -10.98 -59.83
N LYS A 567 9.60 -12.14 -59.39
CA LYS A 567 10.18 -13.28 -60.16
C LYS A 567 11.66 -13.07 -60.58
N LYS A 568 12.58 -13.99 -60.27
CA LYS A 568 12.80 -15.42 -60.75
C LYS A 568 13.32 -15.44 -62.20
N ALA A 569 14.30 -16.24 -62.60
CA ALA A 569 15.05 -17.34 -61.95
C ALA A 569 16.39 -17.60 -62.71
N ALA A 570 16.92 -18.85 -62.62
CA ALA A 570 18.11 -19.42 -63.29
C ALA A 570 19.43 -19.18 -62.48
N GLU A 571 20.09 -20.20 -61.93
CA GLU A 571 21.04 -21.20 -62.55
C GLU A 571 22.50 -20.77 -62.20
N ASP A 572 23.51 -21.61 -61.93
CA ASP A 572 23.67 -23.08 -61.88
C ASP A 572 25.01 -23.46 -61.16
N GLY A 573 25.22 -24.75 -60.78
CA GLY A 573 26.52 -25.45 -60.88
C GLY A 573 27.54 -25.60 -59.71
N GLY A 574 27.81 -26.85 -59.30
CA GLY A 574 29.09 -27.41 -58.76
C GLY A 574 29.25 -27.52 -57.23
N ASP A 575 29.19 -28.69 -56.57
CA ASP A 575 30.08 -29.90 -56.52
C ASP A 575 31.46 -29.65 -55.86
N ASP A 576 32.07 -30.53 -55.05
CA ASP A 576 31.81 -31.94 -54.61
C ASP A 576 32.45 -32.13 -53.20
N GLY A 577 32.25 -33.18 -52.38
CA GLY A 577 31.44 -34.41 -52.46
C GLY A 577 31.83 -35.38 -51.31
N ASP A 578 31.02 -36.40 -51.00
CA ASP A 578 31.41 -37.82 -50.71
C ASP A 578 30.19 -38.69 -50.29
N ALA A 579 30.22 -39.99 -50.64
CA ALA A 579 29.13 -40.99 -50.48
C ALA A 579 29.23 -41.80 -49.16
N GLU A 580 28.23 -42.55 -48.67
CA GLU A 580 27.59 -43.82 -49.14
C GLU A 580 26.31 -44.06 -48.26
N ASP A 581 25.49 -45.13 -48.35
CA ASP A 581 24.78 -45.90 -49.41
C ASP A 581 23.76 -46.81 -48.63
N ALA A 582 22.63 -47.36 -49.08
CA ALA A 582 22.00 -47.51 -50.40
C ALA A 582 20.46 -47.35 -50.30
N ALA A 583 19.68 -47.88 -51.26
CA ALA A 583 18.21 -47.88 -51.25
C ALA A 583 17.57 -49.28 -51.37
N ALA A 584 16.42 -49.50 -50.71
CA ALA A 584 15.36 -50.41 -51.17
C ALA A 584 14.02 -50.22 -50.41
N ALA A 585 12.92 -50.29 -51.15
CA ALA A 585 11.57 -50.67 -50.71
C ALA A 585 11.19 -51.95 -51.51
N PRO A 586 10.18 -52.79 -51.16
CA PRO A 586 8.80 -52.39 -50.89
C PRO A 586 8.06 -53.26 -49.82
N ALA A 587 6.72 -53.28 -49.87
CA ALA A 587 5.79 -53.86 -48.90
C ALA A 587 5.37 -55.32 -49.18
N ASP A 588 4.76 -55.98 -48.18
CA ASP A 588 3.72 -57.01 -48.31
C ASP A 588 2.93 -57.17 -46.97
N GLU A 589 1.67 -57.64 -47.05
CA GLU A 589 0.85 -58.20 -45.93
C GLU A 589 1.00 -59.76 -45.92
N PRO A 590 0.29 -60.61 -45.11
CA PRO A 590 -0.66 -60.41 -44.01
C PRO A 590 -0.35 -61.32 -42.77
N ASP A 591 -1.39 -61.90 -42.13
CA ASP A 591 -1.41 -62.88 -41.02
C ASP A 591 -1.02 -62.34 -39.61
N GLY A 592 -1.52 -62.88 -38.48
CA GLY A 592 -2.47 -63.97 -38.23
C GLY A 592 -2.37 -64.46 -36.77
N ASP A 593 -3.41 -65.11 -36.25
CA ASP A 593 -3.53 -65.77 -34.92
C ASP A 593 -3.46 -64.85 -33.67
N ASP A 594 -4.48 -64.75 -32.82
CA ASP A 594 -5.21 -65.72 -31.96
C ASP A 594 -4.57 -65.93 -30.58
N ASP A 595 -5.25 -65.47 -29.53
CA ASP A 595 -5.65 -66.37 -28.43
C ASP A 595 -6.80 -65.74 -27.61
N ALA A 596 -7.65 -66.58 -27.02
CA ALA A 596 -8.92 -66.19 -26.38
C ALA A 596 -8.95 -66.47 -24.87
N ASP A 597 -9.85 -65.81 -24.13
CA ASP A 597 -10.66 -66.55 -23.14
C ASP A 597 -12.00 -65.89 -22.77
N ALA A 598 -12.97 -66.75 -22.44
CA ALA A 598 -14.19 -66.67 -21.61
C ALA A 598 -14.78 -65.31 -21.11
N ASP A 599 -16.10 -65.13 -20.92
CA ASP A 599 -17.31 -65.95 -21.20
C ASP A 599 -18.60 -65.08 -21.00
N ALA A 600 -19.74 -65.53 -21.55
CA ALA A 600 -21.16 -65.24 -21.24
C ALA A 600 -21.66 -63.78 -20.99
N GLY A 601 -22.77 -63.31 -21.61
CA GLY A 601 -23.63 -63.98 -22.59
C GLY A 601 -24.88 -63.16 -23.00
N ASP A 602 -25.50 -63.60 -24.09
CA ASP A 602 -26.91 -63.53 -24.54
C ASP A 602 -27.85 -62.38 -24.04
N GLY A 603 -28.66 -61.71 -24.87
CA GLY A 603 -28.89 -61.86 -26.31
C GLY A 603 -30.12 -61.11 -26.83
N ASP A 604 -30.43 -61.37 -28.11
CA ASP A 604 -31.62 -61.03 -28.92
C ASP A 604 -31.54 -59.83 -29.89
N ALA A 605 -31.99 -60.09 -31.12
CA ALA A 605 -31.89 -59.23 -32.29
C ALA A 605 -33.22 -59.19 -33.07
N ALA A 606 -33.81 -58.00 -33.23
CA ALA A 606 -35.01 -57.82 -34.05
C ALA A 606 -34.84 -56.71 -35.11
N ALA A 607 -34.53 -57.11 -36.34
CA ALA A 607 -34.40 -56.19 -37.47
C ALA A 607 -35.77 -55.71 -38.00
N LYS A 608 -35.89 -54.41 -38.34
CA LYS A 608 -36.96 -53.91 -39.24
C LYS A 608 -36.53 -52.72 -40.11
N LYS A 609 -36.89 -52.76 -41.40
CA LYS A 609 -36.40 -51.89 -42.48
C LYS A 609 -37.01 -50.46 -42.48
N LYS A 610 -36.14 -49.48 -42.79
CA LYS A 610 -36.37 -48.24 -43.55
C LYS A 610 -37.69 -47.47 -43.37
N LYS A 611 -37.60 -46.25 -42.82
CA LYS A 611 -38.39 -45.09 -43.32
C LYS A 611 -37.54 -43.81 -43.35
N LYS A 612 -37.32 -43.29 -44.56
CA LYS A 612 -36.43 -42.14 -44.87
C LYS A 612 -37.08 -40.83 -44.38
N LYS A 613 -36.86 -40.45 -43.12
CA LYS A 613 -37.38 -39.19 -42.54
C LYS A 613 -36.34 -38.08 -42.70
N LYS A 614 -36.75 -36.92 -43.24
CA LYS A 614 -35.92 -35.70 -43.41
C LYS A 614 -35.11 -35.43 -42.12
N LYS A 615 -33.79 -35.55 -42.19
CA LYS A 615 -32.90 -35.08 -41.11
C LYS A 615 -33.11 -33.56 -41.04
N LYS A 616 -33.65 -33.05 -39.93
CA LYS A 616 -33.69 -31.59 -39.68
C LYS A 616 -32.25 -31.08 -39.87
N LYS A 617 -32.09 -29.95 -40.57
CA LYS A 617 -30.78 -29.26 -40.58
C LYS A 617 -30.37 -29.08 -39.12
N ALA A 618 -29.16 -29.50 -38.78
CA ALA A 618 -28.57 -29.14 -37.50
C ALA A 618 -28.54 -27.61 -37.38
N ALA A 619 -28.68 -27.10 -36.16
CA ALA A 619 -28.41 -25.69 -35.88
C ALA A 619 -26.97 -25.34 -36.34
N PRO A 620 -26.70 -24.08 -36.75
CA PRO A 620 -25.37 -23.69 -37.19
C PRO A 620 -24.35 -23.96 -36.08
N LYS A 621 -23.18 -24.47 -36.46
CA LYS A 621 -22.09 -24.77 -35.52
C LYS A 621 -21.69 -23.50 -34.78
N THR A 622 -21.61 -23.58 -33.46
CA THR A 622 -21.18 -22.51 -32.56
C THR A 622 -19.65 -22.47 -32.50
N GLY A 623 -19.05 -21.52 -33.23
CA GLY A 623 -17.59 -21.37 -33.31
C GLY A 623 -16.91 -22.39 -34.23
N SER A 624 -15.71 -22.04 -34.68
CA SER A 624 -14.88 -22.83 -35.60
C SER A 624 -13.37 -22.64 -35.43
N LYS A 625 -12.91 -21.58 -34.77
CA LYS A 625 -11.49 -21.25 -34.61
C LYS A 625 -11.05 -21.39 -33.15
N LEU A 626 -10.10 -22.27 -32.89
CA LEU A 626 -9.50 -22.41 -31.57
C LEU A 626 -8.48 -21.28 -31.31
N PRO A 627 -8.20 -20.93 -30.04
CA PRO A 627 -7.07 -20.08 -29.66
C PRO A 627 -5.73 -20.58 -30.23
N LEU A 628 -4.81 -19.66 -30.49
CA LEU A 628 -3.44 -20.00 -30.93
C LEU A 628 -2.53 -20.45 -29.77
N SER A 629 -2.86 -20.04 -28.55
CA SER A 629 -2.15 -20.42 -27.32
C SER A 629 -2.75 -21.67 -26.69
N ARG A 630 -1.94 -22.40 -25.93
CA ARG A 630 -2.35 -23.65 -25.27
C ARG A 630 -3.32 -23.43 -24.12
N LYS A 631 -3.94 -24.53 -23.66
CA LYS A 631 -4.75 -24.63 -22.42
C LYS A 631 -5.94 -23.65 -22.27
N LEU A 632 -6.42 -23.06 -23.37
CA LEU A 632 -7.64 -22.24 -23.41
C LEU A 632 -8.79 -22.95 -24.12
N GLY A 633 -9.98 -22.87 -23.54
CA GLY A 633 -11.22 -23.45 -24.06
C GLY A 633 -11.95 -22.57 -25.09
N GLY A 634 -13.05 -23.12 -25.62
CA GLY A 634 -13.99 -22.44 -26.52
C GLY A 634 -13.36 -21.93 -27.83
N PHE A 635 -14.08 -21.07 -28.53
CA PHE A 635 -13.70 -20.60 -29.87
C PHE A 635 -13.55 -19.07 -29.93
N THR A 636 -12.56 -18.58 -30.68
CA THR A 636 -12.31 -17.14 -30.84
C THR A 636 -13.39 -16.42 -31.66
N ASP A 637 -14.12 -17.16 -32.50
CA ASP A 637 -15.29 -16.72 -33.27
C ASP A 637 -16.64 -17.04 -32.57
N SER A 638 -16.63 -17.47 -31.30
CA SER A 638 -17.85 -17.87 -30.57
C SER A 638 -18.90 -16.75 -30.47
N TYR A 639 -18.48 -15.48 -30.52
CA TYR A 639 -19.34 -14.31 -30.40
C TYR A 639 -20.12 -13.95 -31.67
N VAL A 640 -19.78 -14.50 -32.83
CA VAL A 640 -20.53 -14.31 -34.07
C VAL A 640 -21.99 -14.79 -33.93
N ARG A 641 -22.24 -15.79 -33.06
CA ARG A 641 -23.61 -16.27 -32.74
C ARG A 641 -24.50 -15.23 -32.05
N TYR A 642 -23.90 -14.21 -31.43
CA TYR A 642 -24.60 -13.10 -30.78
C TYR A 642 -24.67 -11.84 -31.67
N GLY A 643 -24.31 -11.94 -32.95
CA GLY A 643 -24.36 -10.84 -33.91
C GLY A 643 -23.10 -9.99 -33.99
N GLN A 644 -22.02 -10.35 -33.27
CA GLN A 644 -20.72 -9.70 -33.39
C GLN A 644 -20.04 -10.03 -34.75
N THR A 645 -19.18 -9.14 -35.22
CA THR A 645 -18.33 -9.35 -36.41
C THR A 645 -17.08 -10.16 -36.10
N GLU A 646 -16.35 -10.59 -37.12
CA GLU A 646 -15.01 -11.17 -36.94
C GLU A 646 -13.98 -10.52 -37.89
N PRO A 647 -12.94 -9.82 -37.37
CA PRO A 647 -12.73 -9.49 -35.95
C PRO A 647 -13.86 -8.63 -35.37
N PRO A 648 -14.07 -8.61 -34.05
CA PRO A 648 -15.18 -7.89 -33.42
C PRO A 648 -15.05 -6.37 -33.62
N THR A 649 -16.12 -5.71 -34.00
CA THR A 649 -16.18 -4.25 -34.27
C THR A 649 -17.50 -3.60 -33.86
N ILE A 650 -18.47 -4.37 -33.36
CA ILE A 650 -19.75 -3.84 -32.87
C ILE A 650 -19.60 -3.63 -31.37
N PRO A 651 -19.78 -2.40 -30.84
CA PRO A 651 -19.85 -2.15 -29.41
C PRO A 651 -20.77 -3.11 -28.67
N VAL A 652 -20.33 -3.57 -27.50
CA VAL A 652 -21.08 -4.55 -26.70
C VAL A 652 -22.43 -4.00 -26.25
N SER A 653 -22.50 -2.68 -26.00
CA SER A 653 -23.71 -1.89 -25.76
C SER A 653 -24.79 -2.01 -26.85
N LYS A 654 -24.42 -2.42 -28.08
CA LYS A 654 -25.33 -2.58 -29.23
C LYS A 654 -25.72 -4.02 -29.50
N LEU A 655 -25.07 -4.99 -28.85
CA LEU A 655 -25.39 -6.42 -28.94
C LEU A 655 -26.40 -6.84 -27.86
N PHE A 656 -26.41 -6.16 -26.72
CA PHE A 656 -27.16 -6.55 -25.53
C PHE A 656 -27.89 -5.36 -24.88
N GLU A 657 -29.20 -5.49 -24.66
CA GLU A 657 -29.99 -4.57 -23.82
C GLU A 657 -29.72 -4.83 -22.32
N ARG A 658 -29.54 -6.10 -21.96
CA ARG A 658 -29.01 -6.55 -20.67
C ARG A 658 -27.85 -7.50 -20.89
N PHE A 659 -26.75 -7.27 -20.19
CA PHE A 659 -25.49 -7.95 -20.44
C PHE A 659 -25.48 -9.36 -19.84
N PRO A 660 -24.79 -10.34 -20.47
CA PRO A 660 -24.73 -11.71 -19.98
C PRO A 660 -24.26 -11.79 -18.53
N VAL A 661 -25.01 -12.56 -17.73
CA VAL A 661 -24.62 -12.93 -16.36
C VAL A 661 -23.35 -13.77 -16.42
N GLY A 662 -22.45 -13.59 -15.44
CA GLY A 662 -21.31 -14.48 -15.24
C GLY A 662 -21.73 -15.87 -14.73
N GLU A 663 -20.75 -16.66 -14.32
CA GLU A 663 -21.03 -17.92 -13.64
C GLU A 663 -21.59 -17.64 -12.24
N ILE A 664 -22.70 -18.29 -11.89
CA ILE A 664 -23.33 -18.17 -10.57
C ILE A 664 -22.99 -19.39 -9.74
N GLN A 665 -22.43 -19.15 -8.55
CA GLN A 665 -22.17 -20.15 -7.53
C GLN A 665 -22.98 -19.83 -6.28
N ASP A 666 -23.79 -20.80 -5.82
CA ASP A 666 -24.58 -20.67 -4.60
C ASP A 666 -23.69 -20.72 -3.35
N TYR A 667 -23.98 -19.87 -2.36
CA TYR A 667 -23.30 -19.94 -1.06
C TYR A 667 -23.61 -21.24 -0.33
N GLN A 668 -22.58 -21.85 0.26
CA GLN A 668 -22.67 -23.13 0.96
C GLN A 668 -22.71 -22.95 2.48
N GLY A 669 -23.00 -24.04 3.20
CA GLY A 669 -22.93 -24.13 4.65
C GLY A 669 -23.78 -23.07 5.37
N ALA A 670 -23.18 -22.36 6.34
CA ALA A 670 -23.86 -21.36 7.15
C ALA A 670 -24.48 -20.19 6.35
N ASN A 671 -24.05 -19.98 5.10
CA ASN A 671 -24.54 -18.91 4.24
C ASN A 671 -25.61 -19.34 3.22
N ALA A 672 -25.98 -20.62 3.16
CA ALA A 672 -27.00 -21.14 2.23
C ALA A 672 -28.41 -20.54 2.42
N TYR A 673 -28.70 -19.95 3.58
CA TYR A 673 -29.97 -19.22 3.81
C TYR A 673 -30.12 -17.97 2.92
N ARG A 674 -29.01 -17.42 2.40
CA ARG A 674 -28.99 -16.20 1.59
C ARG A 674 -29.75 -16.35 0.28
N THR A 675 -29.66 -17.52 -0.35
CA THR A 675 -30.36 -17.85 -1.61
C THR A 675 -31.88 -17.87 -1.41
N THR A 676 -32.37 -18.34 -0.26
CA THR A 676 -33.81 -18.45 0.04
C THR A 676 -34.39 -17.22 0.74
N SER A 677 -33.58 -16.39 1.40
CA SER A 677 -34.02 -15.16 2.07
C SER A 677 -34.66 -14.16 1.10
N GLU A 678 -35.91 -13.75 1.38
CA GLU A 678 -36.59 -12.70 0.60
C GLU A 678 -35.95 -11.33 0.81
N GLU A 679 -35.38 -11.06 1.99
CA GLU A 679 -34.64 -9.82 2.27
C GLU A 679 -33.42 -9.70 1.35
N LYS A 680 -32.62 -10.78 1.22
CA LYS A 680 -31.45 -10.80 0.36
C LYS A 680 -31.84 -10.71 -1.12
N ARG A 681 -32.90 -11.40 -1.53
CA ARG A 681 -33.48 -11.26 -2.88
C ARG A 681 -34.05 -9.85 -3.14
N ALA A 682 -34.51 -9.12 -2.11
CA ALA A 682 -34.92 -7.72 -2.24
C ALA A 682 -33.73 -6.75 -2.37
N GLN A 683 -32.71 -6.89 -1.51
CA GLN A 683 -31.46 -6.11 -1.56
C GLN A 683 -30.75 -6.27 -2.91
N GLU A 684 -30.77 -7.47 -3.46
CA GLU A 684 -30.23 -7.77 -4.79
C GLU A 684 -30.98 -7.04 -5.92
N ARG A 685 -32.33 -7.03 -5.89
CA ARG A 685 -33.15 -6.32 -6.88
C ARG A 685 -32.90 -4.80 -6.87
N MET A 686 -32.52 -4.22 -5.72
CA MET A 686 -32.17 -2.80 -5.62
C MET A 686 -30.85 -2.43 -6.29
N GLN A 687 -29.97 -3.40 -6.56
CA GLN A 687 -28.63 -3.19 -7.13
C GLN A 687 -28.49 -3.69 -8.59
N ASP A 688 -29.61 -4.05 -9.23
CA ASP A 688 -29.63 -4.67 -10.56
C ASP A 688 -28.95 -3.82 -11.66
N ASP A 689 -29.07 -2.49 -11.59
CA ASP A 689 -28.37 -1.56 -12.49
C ASP A 689 -26.85 -1.60 -12.30
N LEU A 690 -26.37 -1.75 -11.06
CA LEU A 690 -24.94 -1.91 -10.77
C LEU A 690 -24.43 -3.24 -11.35
N TRP A 691 -25.17 -4.34 -11.13
CA TRP A 691 -24.82 -5.65 -11.69
C TRP A 691 -24.77 -5.63 -13.22
N ASN A 692 -25.70 -4.93 -13.86
CA ASN A 692 -25.71 -4.80 -15.32
C ASN A 692 -24.50 -3.99 -15.84
N LYS A 693 -24.06 -2.93 -15.14
CA LYS A 693 -22.83 -2.17 -15.49
C LYS A 693 -21.57 -3.03 -15.38
N VAL A 694 -21.46 -3.84 -14.33
CA VAL A 694 -20.33 -4.75 -14.11
C VAL A 694 -20.28 -5.79 -15.23
N ARG A 695 -21.43 -6.42 -15.54
CA ARG A 695 -21.56 -7.37 -16.66
C ARG A 695 -21.24 -6.76 -18.02
N HIS A 696 -21.53 -5.46 -18.23
CA HIS A 696 -21.12 -4.76 -19.46
C HIS A 696 -19.59 -4.73 -19.62
N ALA A 697 -18.88 -4.30 -18.58
CA ALA A 697 -17.41 -4.30 -18.56
C ALA A 697 -16.85 -5.72 -18.74
N SER A 698 -17.46 -6.73 -18.12
CA SER A 698 -17.01 -8.13 -18.22
C SER A 698 -17.22 -8.72 -19.60
N GLU A 699 -18.34 -8.37 -20.25
CA GLU A 699 -18.65 -8.83 -21.60
C GLU A 699 -17.73 -8.19 -22.64
N VAL A 700 -17.37 -6.91 -22.47
CA VAL A 700 -16.29 -6.29 -23.26
C VAL A 700 -14.97 -7.03 -23.03
N HIS A 701 -14.58 -7.28 -21.78
CA HIS A 701 -13.34 -8.00 -21.45
C HIS A 701 -13.30 -9.37 -22.15
N ARG A 702 -14.38 -10.17 -22.07
CA ARG A 702 -14.50 -11.46 -22.77
C ARG A 702 -14.28 -11.33 -24.28
N GLN A 703 -14.94 -10.38 -24.94
CA GLN A 703 -14.80 -10.21 -26.40
C GLN A 703 -13.41 -9.69 -26.81
N VAL A 704 -12.79 -8.82 -25.99
CA VAL A 704 -11.41 -8.33 -26.21
C VAL A 704 -10.38 -9.45 -26.03
N ARG A 705 -10.50 -10.29 -24.99
CA ARG A 705 -9.56 -11.42 -24.81
C ARG A 705 -9.76 -12.51 -25.87
N ARG A 706 -10.98 -12.79 -26.32
CA ARG A 706 -11.23 -13.64 -27.50
C ARG A 706 -10.57 -13.10 -28.77
N TYR A 707 -10.59 -11.79 -28.97
CA TYR A 707 -9.83 -11.14 -30.04
C TYR A 707 -8.31 -11.34 -29.85
N ALA A 708 -7.75 -11.10 -28.67
CA ALA A 708 -6.33 -11.34 -28.39
C ALA A 708 -5.89 -12.79 -28.70
N GLN A 709 -6.64 -13.78 -28.21
CA GLN A 709 -6.42 -15.22 -28.43
C GLN A 709 -6.40 -15.64 -29.92
N SER A 710 -6.98 -14.83 -30.82
CA SER A 710 -7.00 -15.08 -32.27
C SER A 710 -5.72 -14.66 -33.02
N PHE A 711 -4.88 -13.81 -32.43
CA PHE A 711 -3.69 -13.25 -33.12
C PHE A 711 -2.39 -13.29 -32.31
N VAL A 712 -2.45 -13.45 -30.99
CA VAL A 712 -1.25 -13.57 -30.14
C VAL A 712 -0.50 -14.86 -30.48
N LYS A 713 0.75 -14.72 -30.88
CA LYS A 713 1.63 -15.80 -31.36
C LYS A 713 3.10 -15.36 -31.36
N PRO A 714 4.06 -16.30 -31.47
CA PRO A 714 5.47 -15.96 -31.64
C PRO A 714 5.74 -15.08 -32.88
N GLY A 715 6.71 -14.19 -32.77
CA GLY A 715 7.06 -13.21 -33.79
C GLY A 715 6.25 -11.90 -33.76
N LEU A 716 5.29 -11.76 -32.85
CA LEU A 716 4.54 -10.51 -32.62
C LEU A 716 5.26 -9.63 -31.58
N SER A 717 5.38 -8.32 -31.83
CA SER A 717 5.90 -7.37 -30.85
C SER A 717 4.93 -7.15 -29.70
N LEU A 718 5.43 -7.07 -28.47
CA LEU A 718 4.60 -6.76 -27.29
C LEU A 718 3.93 -5.40 -27.40
N THR A 719 4.59 -4.41 -28.00
CA THR A 719 4.02 -3.08 -28.26
C THR A 719 2.84 -3.18 -29.22
N GLU A 720 3.00 -3.89 -30.34
CA GLU A 720 1.92 -4.11 -31.33
C GLU A 720 0.74 -4.89 -30.73
N MET A 721 1.03 -5.88 -29.87
CA MET A 721 0.01 -6.65 -29.15
C MET A 721 -0.81 -5.75 -28.22
N CYS A 722 -0.15 -4.99 -27.34
CA CYS A 722 -0.81 -4.10 -26.39
C CYS A 722 -1.66 -3.06 -27.13
N GLU A 723 -1.12 -2.39 -28.16
CA GLU A 723 -1.87 -1.41 -28.94
C GLU A 723 -3.12 -2.01 -29.61
N LYS A 724 -3.02 -3.21 -30.19
CA LYS A 724 -4.19 -3.89 -30.78
C LYS A 724 -5.26 -4.22 -29.75
N LEU A 725 -4.86 -4.77 -28.60
CA LEU A 725 -5.77 -5.15 -27.52
C LEU A 725 -6.45 -3.90 -26.93
N GLU A 726 -5.67 -2.90 -26.53
CA GLU A 726 -6.19 -1.66 -25.94
C GLU A 726 -7.10 -0.88 -26.90
N ASN A 727 -6.73 -0.78 -28.18
CA ASN A 727 -7.59 -0.11 -29.17
C ASN A 727 -8.89 -0.89 -29.40
N LYS A 728 -8.86 -2.23 -29.35
CA LYS A 728 -10.10 -3.03 -29.40
C LYS A 728 -10.97 -2.83 -28.16
N ASN A 729 -10.35 -2.71 -26.98
CA ASN A 729 -11.08 -2.40 -25.74
C ASN A 729 -11.83 -1.06 -25.87
N ARG A 730 -11.13 0.02 -26.24
CA ARG A 730 -11.71 1.36 -26.47
C ARG A 730 -12.86 1.36 -27.48
N GLU A 731 -12.76 0.55 -28.54
CA GLU A 731 -13.79 0.39 -29.56
C GLU A 731 -15.03 -0.36 -29.04
N LEU A 732 -14.84 -1.49 -28.35
CA LEU A 732 -15.95 -2.35 -27.91
C LEU A 732 -16.68 -1.82 -26.66
N VAL A 733 -15.98 -1.07 -25.79
CA VAL A 733 -16.55 -0.39 -24.60
C VAL A 733 -17.24 0.93 -24.92
N GLU A 734 -16.95 1.50 -26.10
CA GLU A 734 -17.19 2.91 -26.46
C GLU A 734 -16.59 3.88 -25.42
N GLU A 735 -15.27 4.10 -25.51
CA GLU A 735 -14.54 4.99 -24.61
C GLU A 735 -15.24 6.36 -24.45
N ARG A 736 -15.55 6.74 -23.21
CA ARG A 736 -16.22 8.00 -22.82
C ARG A 736 -15.53 8.62 -21.59
N GLY A 737 -14.21 8.75 -21.68
CA GLY A 737 -13.38 9.24 -20.57
C GLY A 737 -13.54 8.36 -19.33
N LEU A 738 -13.81 8.97 -18.18
CA LEU A 738 -13.93 8.20 -16.93
C LEU A 738 -15.20 7.33 -16.87
N THR A 739 -16.26 7.57 -17.65
CA THR A 739 -17.51 6.76 -17.53
C THR A 739 -17.45 5.41 -18.25
N ALA A 740 -16.55 5.24 -19.22
CA ALA A 740 -16.35 3.97 -19.92
C ALA A 740 -14.96 3.95 -20.56
N GLY A 741 -14.19 2.87 -20.37
CA GLY A 741 -12.85 2.77 -20.93
C GLY A 741 -12.04 1.58 -20.40
N ILE A 742 -10.73 1.67 -20.58
CA ILE A 742 -9.76 0.73 -20.01
C ILE A 742 -9.62 1.02 -18.50
N GLY A 743 -9.57 -0.03 -17.67
CA GLY A 743 -9.42 0.09 -16.21
C GLY A 743 -7.98 0.34 -15.75
N PHE A 744 -7.02 -0.32 -16.39
CA PHE A 744 -5.57 -0.19 -16.17
C PHE A 744 -4.80 -0.71 -17.40
N PRO A 745 -3.50 -0.41 -17.56
CA PRO A 745 -2.74 -0.75 -18.77
C PRO A 745 -2.59 -2.26 -19.00
N THR A 746 -2.46 -2.67 -20.26
CA THR A 746 -2.28 -4.08 -20.61
C THR A 746 -0.92 -4.59 -20.13
N GLY A 747 -0.93 -5.40 -19.07
CA GLY A 747 0.18 -6.26 -18.67
C GLY A 747 0.46 -7.33 -19.72
N CYS A 748 1.73 -7.58 -19.97
CA CYS A 748 2.25 -8.62 -20.84
C CYS A 748 3.55 -9.21 -20.25
N SER A 749 3.52 -9.49 -18.94
CA SER A 749 4.65 -9.96 -18.15
C SER A 749 5.18 -11.29 -18.68
N ILE A 750 6.50 -11.42 -18.87
CA ILE A 750 7.11 -12.54 -19.60
C ILE A 750 8.16 -13.30 -18.77
N ASN A 751 8.06 -14.62 -18.80
CA ASN A 751 8.91 -15.61 -18.14
C ASN A 751 9.00 -15.41 -16.63
N HIS A 752 10.08 -14.81 -16.13
CA HIS A 752 10.33 -14.59 -14.71
C HIS A 752 9.62 -13.33 -14.17
N ILE A 753 9.08 -12.49 -15.06
CA ILE A 753 8.27 -11.33 -14.68
C ILE A 753 6.86 -11.82 -14.40
N ALA A 754 6.37 -11.61 -13.19
CA ALA A 754 5.02 -12.01 -12.76
C ALA A 754 3.97 -10.95 -13.13
N ALA A 755 4.21 -9.68 -12.79
CA ALA A 755 3.21 -8.62 -12.86
C ALA A 755 3.81 -7.25 -13.26
N HIS A 756 2.92 -6.30 -13.59
CA HIS A 756 3.21 -4.89 -13.88
C HIS A 756 4.19 -4.57 -15.02
N PHE A 757 4.47 -5.52 -15.93
CA PHE A 757 5.23 -5.20 -17.14
C PHE A 757 4.31 -4.90 -18.33
N THR A 758 4.49 -3.72 -18.91
CA THR A 758 3.98 -3.35 -20.23
C THR A 758 5.09 -2.56 -20.95
N PRO A 759 5.29 -2.71 -22.27
CA PRO A 759 6.37 -2.05 -22.98
C PRO A 759 6.30 -0.53 -22.85
N ASN A 760 7.46 0.11 -22.70
CA ASN A 760 7.62 1.56 -22.87
C ASN A 760 7.86 1.89 -24.35
N ALA A 761 7.80 3.18 -24.72
CA ALA A 761 8.11 3.59 -26.08
C ALA A 761 9.57 3.28 -26.43
N GLY A 762 9.78 2.63 -27.58
CA GLY A 762 11.10 2.13 -28.02
C GLY A 762 11.40 0.68 -27.63
N ASP A 763 10.52 0.01 -26.87
CA ASP A 763 10.65 -1.42 -26.59
C ASP A 763 10.48 -2.26 -27.87
N THR A 764 11.47 -3.11 -28.14
CA THR A 764 11.57 -3.99 -29.31
C THR A 764 11.30 -5.46 -29.00
N THR A 765 10.81 -5.76 -27.79
CA THR A 765 10.54 -7.14 -27.34
C THR A 765 9.47 -7.80 -28.21
N VAL A 766 9.73 -9.05 -28.58
CA VAL A 766 8.91 -9.89 -29.46
C VAL A 766 8.67 -11.23 -28.76
N ILE A 767 7.44 -11.73 -28.83
CA ILE A 767 7.03 -13.02 -28.26
C ILE A 767 7.82 -14.15 -28.95
N GLN A 768 8.44 -15.03 -28.17
CA GLN A 768 9.13 -16.24 -28.64
C GLN A 768 8.27 -17.48 -28.45
N GLN A 769 8.69 -18.60 -29.05
CA GLN A 769 8.00 -19.90 -28.95
C GLN A 769 7.99 -20.43 -27.50
N GLY A 770 9.13 -20.36 -26.82
CA GLY A 770 9.32 -20.91 -25.47
C GLY A 770 8.99 -19.95 -24.33
N ASP A 771 8.32 -18.83 -24.61
CA ASP A 771 7.92 -17.85 -23.58
C ASP A 771 6.65 -18.29 -22.85
N VAL A 772 6.60 -17.96 -21.55
CA VAL A 772 5.39 -17.96 -20.72
C VAL A 772 5.01 -16.51 -20.48
N MET A 773 3.83 -16.08 -20.91
CA MET A 773 3.44 -14.66 -20.85
C MET A 773 2.04 -14.46 -20.25
N SER A 774 1.94 -13.76 -19.12
CA SER A 774 0.66 -13.33 -18.56
C SER A 774 0.13 -12.12 -19.32
N ILE A 775 -1.07 -12.22 -19.89
CA ILE A 775 -1.82 -11.08 -20.41
C ILE A 775 -2.88 -10.69 -19.40
N ASP A 776 -2.83 -9.42 -18.99
CA ASP A 776 -3.62 -8.85 -17.91
C ASP A 776 -4.13 -7.48 -18.37
N PHE A 777 -5.44 -7.18 -18.29
CA PHE A 777 -5.97 -5.87 -18.69
C PHE A 777 -7.33 -5.52 -18.09
N GLY A 778 -7.47 -4.27 -17.65
CA GLY A 778 -8.71 -3.79 -17.05
C GLY A 778 -9.73 -3.31 -18.07
N THR A 779 -11.02 -3.54 -17.82
CA THR A 779 -12.12 -2.81 -18.49
C THR A 779 -13.02 -2.18 -17.43
N GLN A 780 -13.53 -0.97 -17.64
CA GLN A 780 -14.38 -0.29 -16.65
C GLN A 780 -15.60 0.43 -17.24
N ILE A 781 -16.68 0.44 -16.46
CA ILE A 781 -17.90 1.25 -16.66
C ILE A 781 -18.24 1.97 -15.35
N ASP A 782 -18.34 3.30 -15.37
CA ASP A 782 -18.54 4.17 -14.21
C ASP A 782 -17.62 3.84 -13.01
N GLY A 783 -16.36 3.50 -13.29
CA GLY A 783 -15.36 3.10 -12.31
C GLY A 783 -15.51 1.69 -11.75
N ARG A 784 -16.46 0.89 -12.26
CA ARG A 784 -16.56 -0.55 -11.94
C ARG A 784 -15.61 -1.30 -12.86
N ILE A 785 -14.44 -1.63 -12.32
CA ILE A 785 -13.34 -2.29 -13.02
C ILE A 785 -13.59 -3.80 -13.03
N ILE A 786 -13.25 -4.43 -14.14
CA ILE A 786 -13.07 -5.87 -14.29
C ILE A 786 -11.58 -6.12 -14.47
N ASP A 787 -11.06 -6.88 -13.54
CA ASP A 787 -9.70 -7.42 -13.46
C ASP A 787 -9.75 -8.91 -13.81
N CYS A 788 -8.92 -9.35 -14.77
CA CYS A 788 -8.97 -10.71 -15.31
C CYS A 788 -7.79 -11.04 -16.26
N ALA A 789 -6.71 -11.58 -15.70
CA ALA A 789 -5.56 -12.12 -16.41
C ALA A 789 -5.67 -13.60 -16.86
N TRP A 790 -4.88 -13.97 -17.87
CA TRP A 790 -4.57 -15.36 -18.22
C TRP A 790 -3.15 -15.52 -18.77
N THR A 791 -2.61 -16.74 -18.67
CA THR A 791 -1.29 -17.07 -19.21
C THR A 791 -1.35 -17.60 -20.65
N VAL A 792 -0.41 -17.14 -21.48
CA VAL A 792 -0.18 -17.55 -22.86
C VAL A 792 1.11 -18.37 -22.94
N THR A 793 1.02 -19.57 -23.49
CA THR A 793 2.17 -20.42 -23.88
C THR A 793 1.93 -21.07 -25.24
N PHE A 794 3.01 -21.49 -25.89
CA PHE A 794 2.98 -22.25 -27.15
C PHE A 794 3.64 -23.63 -27.04
N ASP A 795 4.48 -23.86 -26.03
CA ASP A 795 5.14 -25.14 -25.75
C ASP A 795 4.38 -25.98 -24.71
N GLU A 796 4.25 -27.28 -24.98
CA GLU A 796 3.50 -28.23 -24.12
C GLU A 796 4.15 -28.43 -22.74
N LYS A 797 5.47 -28.21 -22.64
CA LYS A 797 6.24 -28.39 -21.41
C LYS A 797 5.81 -27.49 -20.24
N TYR A 798 5.01 -26.45 -20.50
CA TYR A 798 4.45 -25.57 -19.47
C TYR A 798 3.00 -25.90 -19.10
N ASP A 799 2.38 -26.92 -19.73
CA ASP A 799 0.96 -27.24 -19.55
C ASP A 799 0.58 -27.53 -18.09
N ASN A 800 1.47 -28.16 -17.31
CA ASN A 800 1.26 -28.40 -15.88
C ASN A 800 1.36 -27.12 -15.04
N LEU A 801 2.22 -26.17 -15.40
CA LEU A 801 2.34 -24.88 -14.71
C LEU A 801 1.06 -24.06 -14.89
N LEU A 802 0.50 -24.06 -16.10
CA LEU A 802 -0.77 -23.38 -16.39
C LEU A 802 -1.94 -24.08 -15.67
N GLU A 803 -1.97 -25.41 -15.65
CA GLU A 803 -3.00 -26.16 -14.92
C GLU A 803 -2.94 -25.90 -13.41
N ALA A 804 -1.75 -25.92 -12.81
CA ALA A 804 -1.54 -25.66 -11.38
C ALA A 804 -2.11 -24.29 -10.97
N VAL A 805 -1.72 -23.24 -11.69
CA VAL A 805 -2.18 -21.86 -11.40
C VAL A 805 -3.67 -21.71 -11.68
N LYS A 806 -4.18 -22.32 -12.75
CA LYS A 806 -5.62 -22.29 -13.03
C LYS A 806 -6.41 -22.97 -11.90
N GLN A 807 -6.05 -24.19 -11.49
CA GLN A 807 -6.76 -24.93 -10.45
C GLN A 807 -6.65 -24.27 -9.06
N ALA A 808 -5.52 -23.63 -8.78
CA ALA A 808 -5.34 -22.80 -7.59
C ALA A 808 -6.27 -21.57 -7.63
N THR A 809 -6.37 -20.87 -8.77
CA THR A 809 -7.34 -19.76 -8.95
C THR A 809 -8.78 -20.25 -8.83
N GLU A 810 -9.15 -21.38 -9.44
CA GLU A 810 -10.48 -21.99 -9.27
C GLU A 810 -10.79 -22.35 -7.82
N THR A 811 -9.79 -22.83 -7.08
CA THR A 811 -9.92 -23.11 -5.65
C THR A 811 -10.13 -21.82 -4.85
N GLY A 812 -9.34 -20.78 -5.11
CA GLY A 812 -9.55 -19.46 -4.52
C GLY A 812 -10.95 -18.89 -4.80
N ILE A 813 -11.43 -19.02 -6.04
CA ILE A 813 -12.79 -18.63 -6.42
C ILE A 813 -13.83 -19.46 -5.68
N ARG A 814 -13.64 -20.79 -5.57
CA ARG A 814 -14.56 -21.71 -4.88
C ARG A 814 -14.69 -21.38 -3.39
N GLU A 815 -13.57 -21.17 -2.70
CA GLU A 815 -13.55 -20.85 -1.26
C GLU A 815 -14.00 -19.42 -0.96
N ALA A 816 -13.85 -18.46 -1.90
CA ALA A 816 -14.32 -17.10 -1.70
C ALA A 816 -15.84 -17.03 -1.41
N GLY A 817 -16.25 -16.17 -0.48
CA GLY A 817 -17.65 -15.99 -0.11
C GLY A 817 -17.82 -15.03 1.07
N VAL A 818 -19.02 -14.51 1.28
CA VAL A 818 -19.29 -13.62 2.41
C VAL A 818 -18.99 -14.33 3.73
N ASP A 819 -18.43 -13.61 4.70
CA ASP A 819 -17.96 -14.10 6.01
C ASP A 819 -16.75 -15.06 5.98
N VAL A 820 -16.21 -15.42 4.80
CA VAL A 820 -14.99 -16.23 4.68
C VAL A 820 -13.76 -15.38 5.05
N ARG A 821 -12.82 -15.97 5.79
CA ARG A 821 -11.54 -15.32 6.16
C ARG A 821 -10.56 -15.36 4.99
N LEU A 822 -9.88 -14.26 4.74
CA LEU A 822 -8.91 -14.13 3.65
C LEU A 822 -7.74 -15.13 3.81
N CYS A 823 -7.28 -15.39 5.05
CA CYS A 823 -6.27 -16.41 5.33
C CYS A 823 -6.63 -17.83 4.89
N ASP A 824 -7.91 -18.22 4.99
CA ASP A 824 -8.38 -19.59 4.68
C ASP A 824 -8.34 -19.84 3.17
N ILE A 825 -8.67 -18.81 2.39
CA ILE A 825 -8.59 -18.82 0.93
C ILE A 825 -7.12 -18.98 0.50
N GLY A 826 -6.20 -18.27 1.13
CA GLY A 826 -4.77 -18.40 0.85
C GLY A 826 -4.17 -19.77 1.22
N GLU A 827 -4.64 -20.40 2.29
CA GLU A 827 -4.24 -21.75 2.67
C GLU A 827 -4.71 -22.80 1.64
N ALA A 828 -5.97 -22.70 1.19
CA ALA A 828 -6.51 -23.61 0.15
C ALA A 828 -5.87 -23.40 -1.24
N ILE A 829 -5.52 -22.15 -1.59
CA ILE A 829 -4.78 -21.83 -2.82
C ILE A 829 -3.39 -22.47 -2.79
N GLU A 830 -2.67 -22.38 -1.67
CA GLU A 830 -1.33 -22.95 -1.50
C GLU A 830 -1.34 -24.47 -1.57
N GLU A 831 -2.28 -25.11 -0.87
CA GLU A 831 -2.45 -26.57 -0.88
C GLU A 831 -2.61 -27.10 -2.31
N VAL A 832 -3.48 -26.46 -3.12
CA VAL A 832 -3.72 -26.88 -4.50
C VAL A 832 -2.58 -26.49 -5.43
N MET A 833 -1.94 -25.33 -5.27
CA MET A 833 -0.85 -24.93 -6.17
C MET A 833 0.41 -25.76 -5.95
N GLU A 834 0.81 -25.99 -4.69
CA GLU A 834 2.03 -26.71 -4.34
C GLU A 834 1.89 -28.24 -4.43
N SER A 835 0.69 -28.75 -4.75
CA SER A 835 0.50 -30.16 -5.13
C SER A 835 0.95 -30.49 -6.56
N TYR A 836 1.31 -29.47 -7.37
CA TYR A 836 1.73 -29.66 -8.77
C TYR A 836 3.24 -29.57 -8.96
N GLU A 837 3.73 -30.34 -9.91
CA GLU A 837 5.12 -30.33 -10.35
C GLU A 837 5.23 -30.20 -11.89
N LEU A 838 6.37 -29.65 -12.31
CA LEU A 838 6.70 -29.37 -13.69
C LEU A 838 8.02 -30.08 -14.05
N GLU A 839 8.01 -30.93 -15.07
CA GLU A 839 9.24 -31.44 -15.66
C GLU A 839 9.79 -30.44 -16.68
N LEU A 840 10.97 -29.90 -16.42
CA LEU A 840 11.65 -28.97 -17.32
C LEU A 840 13.15 -29.33 -17.43
N ASP A 841 13.63 -29.49 -18.66
CA ASP A 841 15.03 -29.82 -18.98
C ASP A 841 15.58 -31.03 -18.19
N GLY A 842 14.74 -32.06 -18.00
CA GLY A 842 15.09 -33.28 -17.26
C GLY A 842 15.10 -33.12 -15.74
N LYS A 843 14.49 -32.06 -15.19
CA LYS A 843 14.35 -31.81 -13.76
C LYS A 843 12.89 -31.58 -13.38
N THR A 844 12.44 -32.27 -12.35
CA THR A 844 11.16 -32.02 -11.70
C THR A 844 11.30 -30.79 -10.79
N LEU A 845 10.47 -29.78 -11.03
CA LEU A 845 10.41 -28.51 -10.29
C LEU A 845 9.03 -28.39 -9.64
N PRO A 846 8.93 -28.20 -8.30
CA PRO A 846 7.64 -27.92 -7.68
C PRO A 846 7.14 -26.54 -8.10
N VAL A 847 5.85 -26.42 -8.39
CA VAL A 847 5.19 -25.13 -8.58
C VAL A 847 5.00 -24.49 -7.21
N LYS A 848 5.38 -23.22 -7.07
CA LYS A 848 5.29 -22.49 -5.78
C LYS A 848 4.44 -21.25 -5.93
N CYS A 849 3.65 -20.93 -4.91
CA CYS A 849 2.97 -19.65 -4.84
C CYS A 849 3.99 -18.51 -4.78
N VAL A 850 3.76 -17.43 -5.53
CA VAL A 850 4.51 -16.18 -5.35
C VAL A 850 4.00 -15.46 -4.09
N ARG A 851 4.53 -15.85 -2.93
CA ARG A 851 3.99 -15.56 -1.59
C ARG A 851 3.84 -14.07 -1.22
N ASN A 852 4.44 -13.17 -1.99
CA ASN A 852 4.34 -11.71 -1.83
C ASN A 852 3.55 -11.02 -2.95
N LEU A 853 2.78 -11.78 -3.74
CA LEU A 853 1.67 -11.30 -4.55
C LEU A 853 0.35 -11.78 -3.96
N ASN A 854 -0.71 -10.99 -4.12
CA ASN A 854 -2.02 -11.21 -3.52
C ASN A 854 -3.08 -10.64 -4.45
N GLY A 855 -4.24 -11.31 -4.55
CA GLY A 855 -5.44 -10.68 -5.09
C GLY A 855 -5.93 -9.54 -4.20
N HIS A 856 -6.98 -8.85 -4.61
CA HIS A 856 -7.42 -7.64 -3.91
C HIS A 856 -8.91 -7.34 -4.03
N SER A 857 -9.47 -6.66 -3.02
CA SER A 857 -10.77 -6.01 -3.15
C SER A 857 -10.70 -4.86 -4.15
N MET A 858 -11.75 -4.65 -4.95
CA MET A 858 -11.91 -3.53 -5.88
C MET A 858 -13.02 -2.56 -5.44
N GLY A 859 -12.82 -1.27 -5.73
CA GLY A 859 -13.76 -0.18 -5.45
C GLY A 859 -13.99 0.71 -6.68
N PRO A 860 -14.94 1.67 -6.61
CA PRO A 860 -15.20 2.59 -7.70
C PRO A 860 -13.96 3.44 -8.03
N TYR A 861 -13.42 3.28 -9.24
CA TYR A 861 -12.17 3.92 -9.70
C TYR A 861 -10.93 3.58 -8.86
N GLN A 862 -10.96 2.46 -8.13
CA GLN A 862 -9.91 2.06 -7.21
C GLN A 862 -9.64 0.56 -7.35
N ILE A 863 -8.56 0.21 -8.07
CA ILE A 863 -8.20 -1.18 -8.33
C ILE A 863 -7.84 -1.92 -7.03
N HIS A 864 -7.04 -1.31 -6.15
CA HIS A 864 -6.73 -1.83 -4.82
C HIS A 864 -7.52 -1.08 -3.73
N ALA A 865 -8.64 -1.65 -3.29
CA ALA A 865 -9.56 -1.06 -2.29
C ALA A 865 -9.23 -1.38 -0.81
N GLY A 866 -8.09 -2.04 -0.55
CA GLY A 866 -7.50 -2.12 0.79
C GLY A 866 -7.52 -3.49 1.48
N LYS A 867 -8.33 -4.45 1.02
CA LYS A 867 -8.21 -5.86 1.44
C LYS A 867 -7.37 -6.62 0.41
N SER A 868 -6.43 -7.43 0.88
CA SER A 868 -5.60 -8.32 0.05
C SER A 868 -6.02 -9.78 0.27
N VAL A 869 -6.24 -10.52 -0.81
CA VAL A 869 -6.54 -11.96 -0.83
C VAL A 869 -5.20 -12.70 -0.92
N PRO A 870 -4.69 -13.30 0.17
CA PRO A 870 -3.43 -14.02 0.12
C PRO A 870 -3.55 -15.28 -0.75
N ILE A 871 -2.42 -15.72 -1.32
CA ILE A 871 -2.30 -16.98 -2.05
C ILE A 871 -1.44 -18.01 -1.29
N VAL A 872 -1.18 -17.73 -0.01
CA VAL A 872 -0.45 -18.59 0.94
C VAL A 872 -1.08 -18.52 2.33
N LYS A 873 -0.89 -19.56 3.14
CA LYS A 873 -1.32 -19.61 4.54
C LYS A 873 -0.65 -18.55 5.41
N GLY A 874 -1.28 -18.23 6.54
CA GLY A 874 -0.74 -17.28 7.54
C GLY A 874 -1.03 -15.80 7.25
N GLY A 875 -1.94 -15.51 6.30
CA GLY A 875 -2.47 -14.16 6.09
C GLY A 875 -3.40 -13.66 7.21
N ASP A 876 -4.00 -12.48 7.01
CA ASP A 876 -4.93 -11.89 7.97
C ASP A 876 -6.31 -12.61 7.99
N ALA A 877 -6.93 -12.65 9.16
CA ALA A 877 -8.24 -13.25 9.40
C ALA A 877 -9.42 -12.30 9.11
N THR A 878 -9.16 -11.13 8.52
CA THR A 878 -10.19 -10.25 7.93
C THR A 878 -11.10 -11.05 6.99
N ARG A 879 -12.38 -10.69 6.96
CA ARG A 879 -13.41 -11.38 6.19
C ARG A 879 -13.79 -10.63 4.92
N MET A 880 -14.23 -11.40 3.93
CA MET A 880 -14.98 -10.89 2.78
C MET A 880 -16.40 -10.50 3.18
N GLU A 881 -16.91 -9.39 2.65
CA GLU A 881 -18.21 -8.81 2.99
C GLU A 881 -19.17 -8.81 1.79
N GLU A 882 -20.47 -8.64 2.07
CA GLU A 882 -21.51 -8.58 1.05
C GLU A 882 -21.39 -7.29 0.21
N GLY A 883 -21.52 -7.43 -1.11
CA GLY A 883 -21.43 -6.32 -2.06
C GLY A 883 -20.00 -5.95 -2.47
N GLU A 884 -18.98 -6.60 -1.89
CA GLU A 884 -17.59 -6.41 -2.30
C GLU A 884 -17.28 -7.10 -3.63
N PHE A 885 -16.33 -6.51 -4.35
CA PHE A 885 -15.74 -7.01 -5.58
C PHE A 885 -14.31 -7.47 -5.27
N TYR A 886 -13.89 -8.59 -5.82
CA TYR A 886 -12.55 -9.13 -5.61
C TYR A 886 -11.91 -9.57 -6.92
N ALA A 887 -10.66 -9.15 -7.13
CA ALA A 887 -9.70 -9.85 -7.98
C ALA A 887 -9.26 -11.11 -7.22
N ILE A 888 -9.65 -12.28 -7.72
CA ILE A 888 -9.12 -13.57 -7.26
C ILE A 888 -8.09 -14.00 -8.30
N GLU A 889 -6.86 -13.57 -8.10
CA GLU A 889 -5.68 -13.91 -8.91
C GLU A 889 -4.73 -14.82 -8.12
N THR A 890 -4.04 -15.71 -8.84
CA THR A 890 -2.96 -16.50 -8.27
C THR A 890 -1.76 -16.54 -9.20
N PHE A 891 -0.57 -16.68 -8.61
CA PHE A 891 0.71 -16.67 -9.32
C PHE A 891 1.55 -17.88 -8.91
N GLY A 892 1.81 -18.77 -9.86
CA GLY A 892 2.69 -19.94 -9.67
C GLY A 892 4.02 -19.74 -10.36
N SER A 893 5.11 -20.04 -9.65
CA SER A 893 6.49 -19.84 -10.09
C SER A 893 7.29 -21.13 -9.98
N THR A 894 8.15 -21.40 -10.98
CA THR A 894 9.19 -22.44 -10.90
C THR A 894 10.46 -21.98 -10.15
N GLY A 895 10.50 -20.70 -9.75
CA GLY A 895 11.65 -20.03 -9.15
C GLY A 895 11.69 -20.07 -7.63
N ARG A 896 11.83 -18.89 -7.02
CA ARG A 896 11.85 -18.73 -5.56
C ARG A 896 10.45 -18.72 -4.95
N GLY A 897 9.42 -18.40 -5.73
CA GLY A 897 8.08 -18.10 -5.19
C GLY A 897 8.08 -16.76 -4.46
N HIS A 898 8.89 -15.79 -4.92
CA HIS A 898 8.97 -14.46 -4.32
C HIS A 898 9.51 -13.45 -5.34
N VAL A 899 8.75 -12.40 -5.62
CA VAL A 899 9.09 -11.34 -6.58
C VAL A 899 9.78 -10.15 -5.91
N VAL A 900 10.57 -9.41 -6.69
CA VAL A 900 11.15 -8.11 -6.33
C VAL A 900 10.90 -7.11 -7.46
N GLU A 901 10.91 -5.82 -7.14
CA GLU A 901 10.88 -4.76 -8.15
C GLU A 901 12.16 -4.79 -9.00
N ASP A 902 12.02 -4.88 -10.33
CA ASP A 902 13.12 -4.81 -11.30
C ASP A 902 12.64 -4.15 -12.61
N LEU A 903 13.56 -3.95 -13.56
CA LEU A 903 13.32 -3.37 -14.90
C LEU A 903 12.83 -1.92 -14.88
N GLU A 904 12.47 -1.38 -16.05
CA GLU A 904 12.00 0.00 -16.18
C GLU A 904 10.51 0.13 -15.85
N CYS A 905 10.18 0.98 -14.88
CA CYS A 905 8.79 1.23 -14.50
C CYS A 905 7.97 1.80 -15.66
N SER A 906 6.87 1.13 -15.99
CA SER A 906 5.91 1.56 -17.03
C SER A 906 4.53 1.88 -16.48
N HIS A 907 4.08 1.24 -15.39
CA HIS A 907 2.80 1.50 -14.72
C HIS A 907 2.90 2.58 -13.65
N TYR A 908 1.87 3.43 -13.59
CA TYR A 908 1.73 4.52 -12.63
C TYR A 908 0.26 4.67 -12.26
N MET A 909 -0.05 4.98 -11.00
CA MET A 909 -1.41 5.27 -10.57
C MET A 909 -1.41 6.46 -9.62
N LYS A 910 -2.47 7.27 -9.63
CA LYS A 910 -2.61 8.34 -8.63
C LYS A 910 -3.00 7.72 -7.29
N ASN A 911 -2.30 8.10 -6.22
CA ASN A 911 -2.68 7.68 -4.88
C ASN A 911 -4.10 8.15 -4.57
N PHE A 912 -4.99 7.22 -4.26
CA PHE A 912 -6.44 7.49 -4.13
C PHE A 912 -6.72 8.54 -3.04
N HIS A 913 -5.99 8.46 -1.92
CA HIS A 913 -6.02 9.43 -0.82
C HIS A 913 -4.86 10.46 -0.86
N ALA A 914 -4.31 10.77 -2.04
CA ALA A 914 -3.20 11.72 -2.17
C ALA A 914 -3.52 13.06 -1.49
N PRO A 915 -2.68 13.55 -0.55
CA PRO A 915 -2.87 14.87 0.06
C PRO A 915 -2.68 15.98 -0.98
N HIS A 916 -3.29 17.15 -0.74
CA HIS A 916 -3.00 18.32 -1.56
C HIS A 916 -1.57 18.82 -1.28
N VAL A 917 -0.65 18.60 -2.22
CA VAL A 917 0.73 19.11 -2.15
C VAL A 917 0.91 20.27 -3.12
N PRO A 918 1.28 21.48 -2.65
CA PRO A 918 1.58 22.62 -3.52
C PRO A 918 2.80 22.38 -4.42
N LEU A 919 2.57 21.93 -5.65
CA LEU A 919 3.63 21.72 -6.64
C LEU A 919 4.28 23.06 -7.02
N ARG A 920 5.61 23.13 -7.00
CA ARG A 920 6.37 24.30 -7.51
C ARG A 920 6.68 24.21 -9.00
N MET A 921 6.88 23.01 -9.54
CA MET A 921 7.25 22.79 -10.95
C MET A 921 6.04 22.96 -11.90
N PRO A 922 6.05 23.91 -12.86
CA PRO A 922 4.92 24.13 -13.78
C PRO A 922 4.58 22.91 -14.65
N ARG A 923 5.60 22.15 -15.10
CA ARG A 923 5.40 20.91 -15.86
C ARG A 923 4.71 19.82 -15.02
N ALA A 924 5.03 19.70 -13.73
CA ALA A 924 4.34 18.77 -12.83
C ALA A 924 2.87 19.17 -12.61
N LYS A 925 2.56 20.47 -12.47
CA LYS A 925 1.17 20.96 -12.45
C LYS A 925 0.41 20.59 -13.73
N LYS A 926 1.00 20.85 -14.91
CA LYS A 926 0.38 20.53 -16.21
C LYS A 926 0.13 19.02 -16.36
N LEU A 927 1.13 18.20 -16.03
CA LEU A 927 1.02 16.74 -16.11
C LEU A 927 -0.03 16.19 -15.14
N LEU A 928 -0.06 16.66 -13.89
CA LEU A 928 -1.08 16.25 -12.92
C LEU A 928 -2.49 16.66 -13.34
N SER A 929 -2.66 17.85 -13.94
CA SER A 929 -3.95 18.29 -14.50
C SER A 929 -4.41 17.36 -15.63
N HIS A 930 -3.49 16.97 -16.52
CA HIS A 930 -3.76 16.00 -17.58
C HIS A 930 -4.11 14.60 -17.03
N ILE A 931 -3.37 14.08 -16.05
CA ILE A 931 -3.66 12.80 -15.38
C ILE A 931 -5.03 12.82 -14.70
N ASN A 932 -5.34 13.86 -13.91
CA ASN A 932 -6.64 14.00 -13.25
C ASN A 932 -7.81 14.04 -14.26
N LYS A 933 -7.63 14.72 -15.40
CA LYS A 933 -8.65 14.83 -16.45
C LYS A 933 -8.86 13.52 -17.22
N THR A 934 -7.79 12.78 -17.49
CA THR A 934 -7.79 11.64 -18.42
C THR A 934 -7.96 10.29 -17.72
N PHE A 935 -7.29 10.09 -16.57
CA PHE A 935 -7.27 8.80 -15.85
C PHE A 935 -7.89 8.89 -14.44
N GLY A 936 -7.91 10.08 -13.83
CA GLY A 936 -8.46 10.28 -12.49
C GLY A 936 -7.62 9.56 -11.44
N THR A 937 -8.12 8.44 -10.91
CA THR A 937 -7.42 7.50 -10.01
C THR A 937 -7.15 6.14 -10.64
N LEU A 938 -7.57 5.90 -11.88
CA LEU A 938 -7.21 4.68 -12.62
C LEU A 938 -5.71 4.67 -12.93
N ALA A 939 -5.14 3.47 -13.07
CA ALA A 939 -3.76 3.30 -13.46
C ALA A 939 -3.56 3.67 -14.95
N PHE A 940 -2.37 4.17 -15.29
CA PHE A 940 -1.96 4.54 -16.63
C PHE A 940 -0.51 4.11 -16.89
N CYS A 941 -0.10 4.06 -18.15
CA CYS A 941 1.28 3.80 -18.53
C CYS A 941 1.89 4.92 -19.37
N ARG A 942 3.22 4.89 -19.50
CA ARG A 942 3.99 5.88 -20.29
C ARG A 942 3.55 5.94 -21.76
N ARG A 943 3.27 4.80 -22.40
CA ARG A 943 2.75 4.76 -23.78
C ARG A 943 1.48 5.60 -23.93
N TRP A 944 0.58 5.60 -22.95
CA TRP A 944 -0.67 6.37 -23.03
C TRP A 944 -0.43 7.88 -23.02
N LEU A 945 0.50 8.36 -22.19
CA LEU A 945 0.90 9.77 -22.18
C LEU A 945 1.53 10.22 -23.51
N GLU A 946 2.20 9.30 -24.22
CA GLU A 946 2.94 9.57 -25.47
C GLU A 946 2.12 9.42 -26.76
N ARG A 947 0.86 8.94 -26.67
CA ARG A 947 -0.09 8.94 -27.78
C ARG A 947 -0.46 10.37 -28.19
N ASP A 948 -0.83 10.58 -29.45
CA ASP A 948 -1.26 11.89 -29.95
C ASP A 948 -2.52 12.44 -29.24
N ASP A 949 -3.41 11.55 -28.79
CA ASP A 949 -4.60 11.83 -27.97
C ASP A 949 -4.31 11.93 -26.45
N GLY A 950 -3.05 11.77 -26.03
CA GLY A 950 -2.67 11.76 -24.62
C GLY A 950 -3.41 10.71 -23.79
N GLY A 951 -3.78 9.58 -24.39
CA GLY A 951 -4.31 8.39 -23.71
C GLY A 951 -5.82 8.19 -23.80
N SER A 952 -6.58 9.23 -24.17
CA SER A 952 -8.02 9.11 -24.48
C SER A 952 -8.46 10.14 -25.51
N THR A 953 -8.88 9.63 -26.68
CA THR A 953 -9.51 10.44 -27.74
C THR A 953 -10.81 11.07 -27.26
N ALA A 954 -11.58 10.39 -26.41
CA ALA A 954 -12.85 10.91 -25.88
C ALA A 954 -12.67 12.13 -24.96
N VAL A 955 -11.56 12.22 -24.22
CA VAL A 955 -11.29 13.31 -23.27
C VAL A 955 -10.55 14.47 -23.93
N ASN A 956 -9.62 14.18 -24.85
CA ASN A 956 -8.64 15.14 -25.35
C ASN A 956 -8.78 15.48 -26.83
N GLY A 957 -9.62 14.77 -27.58
CA GLY A 957 -9.65 14.82 -29.03
C GLY A 957 -8.58 13.93 -29.66
N ALA A 958 -8.60 13.81 -30.98
CA ALA A 958 -7.79 12.82 -31.72
C ALA A 958 -6.29 13.15 -31.81
N SER A 959 -5.87 14.39 -31.52
CA SER A 959 -4.45 14.79 -31.58
C SER A 959 -4.17 16.06 -30.77
N GLY A 960 -2.88 16.33 -30.53
CA GLY A 960 -2.41 17.56 -29.85
C GLY A 960 -2.35 17.48 -28.32
N ALA A 961 -2.64 16.32 -27.73
CA ALA A 961 -2.63 16.11 -26.28
C ALA A 961 -1.48 15.23 -25.76
N LYS A 962 -0.61 14.77 -26.66
CA LYS A 962 0.66 14.11 -26.35
C LYS A 962 1.47 14.86 -25.29
N GLN A 963 1.95 14.14 -24.28
CA GLN A 963 2.87 14.66 -23.29
C GLN A 963 4.31 14.40 -23.73
N GLU A 964 5.11 15.47 -23.79
CA GLU A 964 6.53 15.40 -24.14
C GLU A 964 7.42 15.85 -22.98
N LYS A 965 8.64 15.29 -22.89
CA LYS A 965 9.64 15.64 -21.86
C LYS A 965 9.08 15.57 -20.43
N TYR A 966 8.12 14.66 -20.21
CA TYR A 966 7.31 14.57 -19.00
C TYR A 966 7.98 13.78 -17.86
N LEU A 967 9.00 12.96 -18.14
CA LEU A 967 9.63 12.05 -17.16
C LEU A 967 10.10 12.76 -15.88
N GLY A 968 10.73 13.93 -15.99
CA GLY A 968 11.15 14.72 -14.82
C GLY A 968 9.96 15.26 -14.00
N ALA A 969 8.84 15.56 -14.65
CA ALA A 969 7.61 15.96 -14.00
C ALA A 969 6.90 14.75 -13.34
N LEU A 970 6.87 13.60 -14.01
CA LEU A 970 6.31 12.35 -13.48
C LEU A 970 7.10 11.88 -12.26
N LYS A 971 8.44 11.89 -12.32
CA LYS A 971 9.31 11.61 -11.17
C LYS A 971 9.01 12.57 -10.01
N ASN A 972 8.88 13.88 -10.29
CA ASN A 972 8.53 14.84 -9.23
C ASN A 972 7.17 14.53 -8.59
N LEU A 973 6.16 14.10 -9.35
CA LEU A 973 4.86 13.68 -8.81
C LEU A 973 4.95 12.39 -7.96
N CYS A 974 5.90 11.50 -8.26
CA CYS A 974 6.19 10.32 -7.46
C CYS A 974 6.95 10.68 -6.17
N ASP A 975 7.98 11.52 -6.27
CA ASP A 975 8.80 11.97 -5.13
C ASP A 975 7.97 12.70 -4.05
N VAL A 976 6.85 13.33 -4.42
CA VAL A 976 5.92 14.00 -3.49
C VAL A 976 4.70 13.14 -3.09
N GLY A 977 4.63 11.87 -3.53
CA GLY A 977 3.58 10.93 -3.13
C GLY A 977 2.18 11.16 -3.73
N ILE A 978 2.05 11.95 -4.81
CA ILE A 978 0.76 12.12 -5.51
C ILE A 978 0.51 10.95 -6.47
N ILE A 979 1.55 10.52 -7.18
CA ILE A 979 1.54 9.36 -8.07
C ILE A 979 2.39 8.26 -7.42
N GLN A 980 1.94 7.02 -7.50
CA GLN A 980 2.69 5.84 -7.10
C GLN A 980 3.19 5.13 -8.37
N PRO A 981 4.51 4.88 -8.51
CA PRO A 981 5.03 3.97 -9.52
C PRO A 981 4.73 2.51 -9.13
N TYR A 982 4.45 1.69 -10.15
CA TYR A 982 4.29 0.23 -10.03
C TYR A 982 5.28 -0.43 -11.00
N PRO A 983 6.54 -0.66 -10.58
CA PRO A 983 7.53 -1.31 -11.43
C PRO A 983 7.19 -2.80 -11.64
N PRO A 984 7.73 -3.42 -12.72
CA PRO A 984 7.64 -4.86 -12.93
C PRO A 984 8.10 -5.67 -11.71
N LEU A 985 7.34 -6.72 -11.41
CA LEU A 985 7.60 -7.61 -10.27
C LEU A 985 8.14 -8.95 -10.78
N CYS A 986 9.40 -9.25 -10.46
CA CYS A 986 10.18 -10.32 -11.07
C CYS A 986 10.66 -11.34 -10.02
N ASP A 987 10.47 -12.63 -10.29
CA ASP A 987 11.18 -13.73 -9.60
C ASP A 987 12.59 -13.88 -10.24
N ILE A 988 13.36 -14.88 -9.80
CA ILE A 988 14.73 -15.11 -10.25
C ILE A 988 14.80 -15.33 -11.77
N LYS A 989 15.72 -14.62 -12.44
CA LYS A 989 15.91 -14.75 -13.88
C LYS A 989 16.18 -16.20 -14.29
N GLY A 990 15.39 -16.70 -15.24
CA GLY A 990 15.41 -18.10 -15.68
C GLY A 990 14.30 -18.97 -15.09
N SER A 991 13.52 -18.47 -14.13
CA SER A 991 12.24 -19.09 -13.77
C SER A 991 11.12 -18.68 -14.74
N TYR A 992 9.98 -19.36 -14.58
CA TYR A 992 8.75 -19.12 -15.30
C TYR A 992 7.62 -18.89 -14.30
N VAL A 993 6.81 -17.86 -14.53
CA VAL A 993 5.65 -17.51 -13.72
C VAL A 993 4.41 -17.52 -14.60
N ALA A 994 3.33 -18.09 -14.09
CA ALA A 994 2.00 -18.05 -14.71
C ALA A 994 1.00 -17.35 -13.77
N GLN A 995 0.02 -16.67 -14.34
CA GLN A 995 -1.11 -15.98 -13.69
C GLN A 995 -2.44 -16.45 -14.30
N TYR A 996 -3.45 -16.64 -13.45
CA TYR A 996 -4.86 -16.73 -13.84
C TYR A 996 -5.71 -15.97 -12.83
N GLU A 997 -6.79 -15.34 -13.29
CA GLU A 997 -7.61 -14.49 -12.45
C GLU A 997 -9.06 -14.38 -12.92
N HIS A 998 -9.98 -14.24 -11.96
CA HIS A 998 -11.29 -13.65 -12.22
C HIS A 998 -11.70 -12.55 -11.23
N THR A 999 -12.43 -11.55 -11.75
CA THR A 999 -13.29 -10.70 -10.93
C THR A 999 -14.47 -11.51 -10.41
N VAL A 1000 -14.60 -11.58 -9.08
CA VAL A 1000 -15.71 -12.17 -8.36
C VAL A 1000 -16.51 -11.07 -7.66
N LEU A 1001 -17.84 -11.15 -7.73
CA LEU A 1001 -18.75 -10.27 -7.03
C LEU A 1001 -19.56 -11.08 -6.00
N LEU A 1002 -19.53 -10.64 -4.75
CA LEU A 1002 -20.27 -11.24 -3.64
C LEU A 1002 -21.67 -10.61 -3.53
N ARG A 1003 -22.60 -11.05 -4.39
CA ARG A 1003 -24.00 -10.57 -4.36
C ARG A 1003 -24.69 -11.03 -3.06
N PRO A 1004 -25.80 -10.39 -2.65
CA PRO A 1004 -26.51 -10.76 -1.41
C PRO A 1004 -26.98 -12.22 -1.37
N THR A 1005 -27.32 -12.82 -2.53
CA THR A 1005 -27.92 -14.17 -2.62
C THR A 1005 -26.97 -15.24 -3.13
N CYS A 1006 -25.96 -14.88 -3.92
CA CYS A 1006 -25.00 -15.79 -4.54
C CYS A 1006 -23.64 -15.10 -4.80
N LYS A 1007 -22.65 -15.88 -5.24
CA LYS A 1007 -21.39 -15.40 -5.79
C LYS A 1007 -21.47 -15.40 -7.32
N GLU A 1008 -21.06 -14.31 -7.97
CA GLU A 1008 -20.99 -14.23 -9.44
C GLU A 1008 -19.53 -14.05 -9.89
N VAL A 1009 -18.99 -15.04 -10.59
CA VAL A 1009 -17.69 -14.98 -11.26
C VAL A 1009 -17.91 -14.21 -12.58
N VAL A 1010 -17.95 -12.90 -12.47
CA VAL A 1010 -18.56 -12.04 -13.50
C VAL A 1010 -17.72 -11.98 -14.79
N SER A 1011 -16.39 -12.16 -14.69
CA SER A 1011 -15.49 -12.26 -15.85
C SER A 1011 -15.30 -13.67 -16.42
N ARG A 1012 -15.96 -14.70 -15.87
CA ARG A 1012 -15.92 -16.08 -16.42
C ARG A 1012 -16.34 -16.09 -17.88
N GLY A 1013 -15.68 -16.90 -18.70
CA GLY A 1013 -16.03 -17.15 -20.10
C GLY A 1013 -16.04 -18.64 -20.45
N ASP A 1014 -16.12 -18.95 -21.74
CA ASP A 1014 -15.96 -20.32 -22.25
C ASP A 1014 -14.48 -20.67 -22.56
N ASP A 1015 -13.54 -19.82 -22.15
CA ASP A 1015 -12.09 -20.00 -22.30
C ASP A 1015 -11.39 -20.55 -21.06
N PHE A 1016 -11.55 -19.90 -19.91
CA PHE A 1016 -10.95 -20.37 -18.67
C PHE A 1016 -11.90 -20.28 -17.49
#